data_AF-W7JUB1-F1
#
_entry.id   AF-W7JUB1-F1
#
_cell.length_a   1.000
_cell.length_b   1.000
_cell.length_c   1.000
_cell.angle_alpha   90.00
_cell.angle_beta   90.00
_cell.angle_gamma   90.00
#
_symmetry.space_group_name_H-M   'P 1'
#
loop_
_entity.id
_entity.type
_entity.pdbx_description
1 polymer ?
#
loop_
_entity_poly.entity_id
_entity_poly.type
_entity_poly.pdbx_seq_one_letter_code
_entity_poly.pdbx_strand_id
1 'polypeptide(L)'
;MAPKNGSRNGKLLSLRDVLENIGSGIKDKRKNQSKYTDKLKGILTKAKFVDGLSSRYGYVRDSDGISCNLSHKFHTNITIEAARDPCYGREQNRFDENVESYCNNDKIRGSGKIFDGRVCVPPRRQHICDHNLEYLNNNNTDDTDDLLGNVLVTAKYEGQSIVNNHPHKETSDVCTALARSFADIGDIVRGIDMFKPNDQDEVWNGLRSVFKKIHDNLSSEVKNAYPDDGSGNYFKLREDWWTANRDQVWKAMTCVAPENAYFRKTEADGIGISSLILPYSKCGRDTDPPVVDYIPQRLRWMSEWSEYFCNVLNKEIDEMNNQCKDCEMSRRCNDDSEGGKCKKCKEQCQIFKELVSKWKNQFDKQSMKYMELYNKASTNITKQNSSAPERGYRRNHRRRGYDDDTNVQLFLKKVIENNECKVESLGKYLDKTSHCGNYNFNYDNTPGSNRSNAFEITPEKFKKACKCKIPNPLEKCPNEENKNVCTRFDKVYSCTSLSFKNDLSEWNNSGVKNKENDNNGVLVPPRRRNLCINLFSKKDYKMKDENDFKEDLLNAAFSQGKLLGKKYSNYSNEAYEAMKFSYADYSDIVKGTDMMNDLKKLNKELNTLLKETEKGDISVDRKTWWDDNKNVVWNAMLCGYKTENENQQLNSSWCNVPDDDYIDQFLRWLTEWAQQYCKEKLIKAHIINTKCKDIVEGRKHKSMVDITDVECKRLFIDYEEWFRYRYNQWKGLSEKYIKIKKSKNSGVNIPSEECAASYVTKHCNGCICNLRDMEDIHKNINNQNELMKEMINIIKFDTDQYRTQLQNISNSMEINPKSVKTAVDTTKDIVSYGLAGTMGVAAIGLQAGDFLGKKIQDLYNEFMKPVEKKLDTSSKNLNIYEDPNIMVPAGIEQCDKEIQKIILKDKLEKELAEKFVTLQTDIQSDAIPTCVCEKSVADKVEKTCLKCGGVLGGGVTPAWGLLSGIVYTGWKAAALAAAKELAAEAGAAEGASQGAAAGAVEVIKSIKTTFGIESLGVNPLQSLFNAENYMNAKFISESIHSEFISSGCGAILKPPNKPICTSVYKGIEATSRGKGVKPIEFIGKKVETMVSQAKDVAEATKAQVTSETTATLTDLKTGVFWL
;
A
#
# COMPACT_ATOMS: atom_id res chain seq x y z
N MET A 1 -35.05 64.88 -46.00
CA MET A 1 -35.72 64.55 -44.72
C MET A 1 -35.24 63.17 -44.29
N ALA A 2 -34.41 63.11 -43.25
CA ALA A 2 -33.99 61.87 -42.60
C ALA A 2 -34.87 61.62 -41.36
N PRO A 3 -35.30 60.38 -41.08
CA PRO A 3 -35.76 59.99 -39.75
C PRO A 3 -34.65 59.26 -38.98
N LYS A 4 -34.53 59.69 -37.72
CA LYS A 4 -33.49 59.46 -36.71
C LYS A 4 -33.10 58.00 -36.42
N ASN A 5 -31.78 57.83 -36.25
CA ASN A 5 -31.10 56.77 -35.52
C ASN A 5 -31.77 56.41 -34.17
N GLY A 6 -31.94 55.11 -33.94
CA GLY A 6 -32.11 54.52 -32.61
C GLY A 6 -31.16 53.33 -32.48
N SER A 7 -29.88 53.59 -32.21
CA SER A 7 -28.92 52.57 -31.78
C SER A 7 -29.39 51.98 -30.44
N ARG A 8 -29.72 50.68 -30.41
CA ARG A 8 -29.72 49.89 -29.17
C ARG A 8 -28.38 49.16 -29.08
N ASN A 9 -27.32 49.90 -28.77
CA ASN A 9 -26.11 49.32 -28.19
C ASN A 9 -26.45 48.85 -26.77
N GLY A 10 -26.79 47.57 -26.60
CA GLY A 10 -26.89 46.95 -25.28
C GLY A 10 -25.49 46.88 -24.65
N LYS A 11 -25.27 47.64 -23.58
CA LYS A 11 -24.04 47.65 -22.76
C LYS A 11 -23.88 46.31 -22.04
N LEU A 12 -22.66 45.77 -21.97
CA LEU A 12 -22.35 44.59 -21.16
C LEU A 12 -21.76 45.05 -19.82
N LEU A 13 -22.56 45.12 -18.75
CA LEU A 13 -22.08 45.40 -17.40
C LEU A 13 -21.38 44.16 -16.81
N SER A 14 -20.37 44.35 -15.95
CA SER A 14 -19.81 43.22 -15.18
C SER A 14 -20.83 42.77 -14.13
N LEU A 15 -20.83 41.48 -13.74
CA LEU A 15 -21.76 41.01 -12.70
C LEU A 15 -21.58 41.78 -11.40
N ARG A 16 -20.35 42.14 -11.04
CA ARG A 16 -20.09 42.97 -9.85
C ARG A 16 -20.85 44.29 -9.93
N ASP A 17 -20.82 44.97 -11.07
CA ASP A 17 -21.57 46.20 -11.27
C ASP A 17 -23.09 45.96 -11.16
N VAL A 18 -23.59 44.84 -11.68
CA VAL A 18 -25.00 44.43 -11.53
C VAL A 18 -25.37 44.24 -10.06
N LEU A 19 -24.54 43.53 -9.28
CA LEU A 19 -24.80 43.30 -7.85
C LEU A 19 -24.78 44.61 -7.06
N GLU A 20 -23.80 45.49 -7.34
CA GLU A 20 -23.69 46.81 -6.71
C GLU A 20 -24.87 47.71 -7.11
N ASN A 21 -25.33 47.69 -8.36
CA ASN A 21 -26.51 48.42 -8.81
C ASN A 21 -27.79 47.95 -8.11
N ILE A 22 -27.98 46.63 -7.96
CA ILE A 22 -29.10 46.08 -7.19
C ILE A 22 -29.00 46.51 -5.73
N GLY A 23 -27.80 46.45 -5.13
CA GLY A 23 -27.53 46.92 -3.77
C GLY A 23 -27.87 48.41 -3.60
N SER A 24 -27.46 49.27 -4.53
CA SER A 24 -27.79 50.69 -4.53
C SER A 24 -29.30 50.91 -4.63
N GLY A 25 -29.99 50.18 -5.52
CA GLY A 25 -31.45 50.27 -5.62
C GLY A 25 -32.17 49.83 -4.33
N ILE A 26 -31.63 48.85 -3.60
CA ILE A 26 -32.14 48.47 -2.27
C ILE A 26 -31.90 49.58 -1.26
N LYS A 27 -30.68 50.13 -1.19
CA LYS A 27 -30.32 51.27 -0.32
C LYS A 27 -31.26 52.44 -0.54
N ASP A 28 -31.44 52.87 -1.78
CA ASP A 28 -32.25 54.04 -2.12
C ASP A 28 -33.73 53.82 -1.79
N LYS A 29 -34.26 52.61 -2.08
CA LYS A 29 -35.61 52.23 -1.70
C LYS A 29 -35.80 52.28 -0.18
N ARG A 30 -34.84 51.81 0.60
CA ARG A 30 -34.89 51.83 2.08
C ARG A 30 -34.84 53.25 2.62
N LYS A 31 -33.91 54.06 2.12
CA LYS A 31 -33.78 55.47 2.46
C LYS A 31 -35.09 56.24 2.21
N ASN A 32 -35.77 55.97 1.10
CA ASN A 32 -37.05 56.60 0.77
C ASN A 32 -38.24 56.07 1.59
N GLN A 33 -38.18 54.83 2.10
CA GLN A 33 -39.23 54.22 2.92
C GLN A 33 -39.13 54.55 4.41
N SER A 34 -37.94 54.90 4.89
CA SER A 34 -37.73 55.28 6.29
C SER A 34 -38.18 56.72 6.54
N LYS A 35 -39.18 56.89 7.42
CA LYS A 35 -39.76 58.21 7.73
C LYS A 35 -39.09 58.91 8.91
N TYR A 36 -38.31 58.19 9.73
CA TYR A 36 -37.77 58.69 11.00
C TYR A 36 -36.24 58.56 11.11
N THR A 37 -35.54 58.45 9.98
CA THR A 37 -34.08 58.31 9.90
C THR A 37 -33.35 59.38 10.71
N ASP A 38 -33.82 60.63 10.68
CA ASP A 38 -33.23 61.75 11.44
C ASP A 38 -33.33 61.59 12.96
N LYS A 39 -34.30 60.81 13.45
CA LYS A 39 -34.47 60.50 14.88
C LYS A 39 -33.59 59.33 15.34
N LEU A 40 -33.14 58.50 14.39
CA LEU A 40 -32.27 57.36 14.65
C LEU A 40 -30.80 57.68 14.38
N LYS A 41 -30.51 58.80 13.71
CA LYS A 41 -29.16 59.26 13.46
C LYS A 41 -28.50 59.68 14.76
N GLY A 42 -27.43 58.98 15.14
CA GLY A 42 -26.62 59.33 16.29
C GLY A 42 -25.71 60.53 15.99
N ILE A 43 -25.39 61.27 17.03
CA ILE A 43 -24.52 62.44 17.01
C ILE A 43 -23.33 62.14 17.93
N LEU A 44 -22.16 61.93 17.34
CA LEU A 44 -20.98 61.50 18.08
C LEU A 44 -20.58 62.44 19.24
N THR A 45 -20.75 63.76 19.10
CA THR A 45 -20.46 64.72 20.18
C THR A 45 -21.40 64.63 21.37
N LYS A 46 -22.53 63.91 21.23
CA LYS A 46 -23.49 63.66 22.32
C LYS A 46 -23.29 62.30 22.98
N ALA A 47 -22.48 61.42 22.38
CA ALA A 47 -22.18 60.12 22.94
C ALA A 47 -21.42 60.30 24.27
N LYS A 48 -21.91 59.66 25.32
CA LYS A 48 -21.32 59.74 26.65
C LYS A 48 -20.52 58.49 26.91
N PHE A 49 -19.22 58.61 27.19
CA PHE A 49 -18.36 57.46 27.46
C PHE A 49 -18.08 57.32 28.95
N VAL A 50 -18.56 56.21 29.52
CA VAL A 50 -18.32 55.81 30.92
C VAL A 50 -17.40 54.59 30.92
N ASP A 51 -16.14 54.83 30.59
CA ASP A 51 -15.11 53.80 30.53
C ASP A 51 -14.64 53.40 31.94
N GLY A 52 -13.96 52.25 32.10
CA GLY A 52 -13.47 51.80 33.42
C GLY A 52 -12.59 52.81 34.17
N LEU A 53 -11.84 53.64 33.45
CA LEU A 53 -11.02 54.72 34.04
C LEU A 53 -11.87 55.92 34.44
N SER A 54 -12.80 56.36 33.59
CA SER A 54 -13.67 57.51 33.92
C SER A 54 -14.65 57.17 35.04
N SER A 55 -15.19 55.95 35.06
CA SER A 55 -16.08 55.42 36.09
C SER A 55 -15.43 55.42 37.48
N ARG A 56 -14.13 55.09 37.58
CA ARG A 56 -13.38 55.12 38.86
C ARG A 56 -13.38 56.49 39.52
N TYR A 57 -13.49 57.56 38.73
CA TYR A 57 -13.48 58.94 39.21
C TYR A 57 -14.84 59.64 39.08
N GLY A 58 -15.91 58.92 38.68
CA GLY A 58 -17.26 59.48 38.52
C GLY A 58 -17.42 60.47 37.36
N TYR A 59 -16.50 60.47 36.38
CA TYR A 59 -16.54 61.36 35.23
C TYR A 59 -17.14 60.68 34.00
N VAL A 60 -17.84 61.47 33.18
CA VAL A 60 -18.29 61.10 31.83
C VAL A 60 -17.40 61.82 30.83
N ARG A 61 -16.93 61.11 29.80
CA ARG A 61 -16.14 61.71 28.71
C ARG A 61 -17.03 61.95 27.50
N ASP A 62 -16.87 63.11 26.89
CA ASP A 62 -17.50 63.45 25.61
C ASP A 62 -16.51 63.23 24.45
N SER A 63 -17.01 63.14 23.22
CA SER A 63 -16.19 63.10 22.01
C SER A 63 -16.07 64.49 21.38
N ASP A 64 -14.92 64.76 20.75
CA ASP A 64 -14.70 65.93 19.89
C ASP A 64 -15.47 65.87 18.55
N GLY A 65 -16.23 64.81 18.31
CA GLY A 65 -17.02 64.59 17.10
C GLY A 65 -16.20 64.05 15.92
N ILE A 66 -14.90 63.81 16.10
CA ILE A 66 -14.01 63.30 15.06
C ILE A 66 -13.84 61.79 15.27
N SER A 67 -14.43 60.99 14.38
CA SER A 67 -14.40 59.53 14.51
C SER A 67 -12.99 58.93 14.54
N CYS A 68 -12.01 59.57 13.91
CA CYS A 68 -10.61 59.12 13.95
C CYS A 68 -9.89 59.39 15.27
N ASN A 69 -10.42 60.27 16.13
CA ASN A 69 -9.80 60.57 17.42
C ASN A 69 -10.26 59.61 18.52
N LEU A 70 -11.27 58.78 18.23
CA LEU A 70 -11.80 57.79 19.18
C LEU A 70 -10.73 56.77 19.60
N SER A 71 -10.63 56.53 20.89
CA SER A 71 -9.69 55.60 21.50
C SER A 71 -10.45 54.53 22.26
N HIS A 72 -10.15 53.25 22.02
CA HIS A 72 -10.77 52.15 22.75
C HIS A 72 -10.54 52.26 24.27
N LYS A 73 -9.46 52.93 24.71
CA LYS A 73 -9.18 53.15 26.13
C LYS A 73 -10.16 54.10 26.82
N PHE A 74 -10.70 55.09 26.10
CA PHE A 74 -11.43 56.22 26.68
C PHE A 74 -12.85 56.39 26.14
N HIS A 75 -13.13 55.91 24.93
CA HIS A 75 -14.37 56.17 24.21
C HIS A 75 -15.21 54.90 24.09
N THR A 76 -15.44 54.22 25.22
CA THR A 76 -16.31 53.05 25.31
C THR A 76 -17.16 53.15 26.57
N ASN A 77 -18.26 52.38 26.62
CA ASN A 77 -19.16 52.34 27.78
C ASN A 77 -18.90 51.12 28.67
N ILE A 78 -17.69 50.55 28.55
CA ILE A 78 -17.30 49.27 29.12
C ILE A 78 -16.31 49.50 30.25
N THR A 79 -16.64 48.96 31.42
CA THR A 79 -15.84 49.14 32.64
C THR A 79 -14.70 48.13 32.78
N ILE A 80 -14.82 46.99 32.09
CA ILE A 80 -13.82 45.91 32.09
C ILE A 80 -12.70 46.26 31.10
N GLU A 81 -11.47 46.38 31.60
CA GLU A 81 -10.34 46.90 30.81
C GLU A 81 -10.08 46.15 29.50
N ALA A 82 -9.98 44.82 29.54
CA ALA A 82 -9.72 43.99 28.36
C ALA A 82 -10.86 44.04 27.33
N ALA A 83 -12.11 44.13 27.81
CA ALA A 83 -13.31 44.18 26.97
C ALA A 83 -13.46 45.50 26.20
N ARG A 84 -12.69 46.54 26.55
CA ARG A 84 -12.74 47.82 25.84
C ARG A 84 -12.09 47.76 24.46
N ASP A 85 -11.05 46.92 24.30
CA ASP A 85 -10.35 46.76 23.03
C ASP A 85 -11.19 45.87 22.08
N PRO A 86 -11.68 46.41 20.94
CA PRO A 86 -12.48 45.65 19.99
C PRO A 86 -11.74 44.44 19.42
N CYS A 87 -10.41 44.48 19.34
CA CYS A 87 -9.58 43.44 18.76
C CYS A 87 -9.02 42.45 19.80
N TYR A 88 -9.36 42.61 21.09
CA TYR A 88 -8.85 41.72 22.14
C TYR A 88 -9.25 40.26 21.88
N GLY A 89 -8.27 39.36 21.94
CA GLY A 89 -8.47 37.93 21.67
C GLY A 89 -8.81 37.58 20.21
N ARG A 90 -8.75 38.54 19.28
CA ARG A 90 -8.92 38.30 17.84
C ARG A 90 -7.56 38.09 17.17
N GLU A 91 -7.45 37.06 16.32
CA GLU A 91 -6.24 36.79 15.54
C GLU A 91 -5.97 37.94 14.56
N GLN A 92 -4.78 38.51 14.63
CA GLN A 92 -4.39 39.65 13.81
C GLN A 92 -3.89 39.21 12.43
N ASN A 93 -3.29 38.02 12.32
CA ASN A 93 -2.80 37.43 11.08
C ASN A 93 -3.92 36.75 10.26
N ARG A 94 -5.12 37.33 10.24
CA ARG A 94 -6.32 36.76 9.59
C ARG A 94 -6.34 36.82 8.06
N PHE A 95 -5.30 37.39 7.45
CA PHE A 95 -5.07 37.38 6.00
C PHE A 95 -3.92 36.44 5.60
N ASP A 96 -3.33 35.73 6.58
CA ASP A 96 -2.32 34.72 6.32
C ASP A 96 -2.95 33.54 5.57
N GLU A 97 -2.20 32.99 4.63
CA GLU A 97 -2.62 31.92 3.73
C GLU A 97 -2.88 30.59 4.48
N ASN A 98 -2.34 30.44 5.69
CA ASN A 98 -2.58 29.29 6.56
C ASN A 98 -3.91 29.39 7.33
N VAL A 99 -4.62 30.52 7.27
CA VAL A 99 -5.88 30.70 7.99
C VAL A 99 -7.05 30.22 7.14
N GLU A 100 -7.76 29.22 7.67
CA GLU A 100 -8.83 28.57 6.94
C GLU A 100 -10.20 29.20 7.18
N SER A 101 -11.06 29.11 6.17
CA SER A 101 -12.47 29.42 6.33
C SER A 101 -13.15 28.39 7.23
N TYR A 102 -13.96 28.87 8.17
CA TYR A 102 -14.67 28.01 9.10
C TYR A 102 -16.00 27.59 8.51
N CYS A 103 -16.18 26.30 8.23
CA CYS A 103 -17.37 25.76 7.55
C CYS A 103 -18.25 24.87 8.45
N ASN A 104 -17.95 24.77 9.75
CA ASN A 104 -18.76 23.96 10.66
C ASN A 104 -20.05 24.69 11.07
N ASN A 105 -21.03 23.95 11.57
CA ASN A 105 -22.36 24.49 11.90
C ASN A 105 -22.49 25.01 13.34
N ASP A 106 -21.56 24.72 14.25
CA ASP A 106 -21.66 25.05 15.67
C ASP A 106 -21.62 26.57 15.94
N LYS A 107 -20.95 27.33 15.06
CA LYS A 107 -20.92 28.80 15.11
C LYS A 107 -21.81 29.50 14.08
N ILE A 108 -22.78 28.79 13.48
CA ILE A 108 -23.71 29.40 12.52
C ILE A 108 -25.10 29.56 13.15
N ARG A 109 -25.65 30.77 13.12
CA ARG A 109 -27.00 31.07 13.63
C ARG A 109 -28.07 30.43 12.73
N GLY A 110 -29.09 29.84 13.35
CA GLY A 110 -30.25 29.29 12.63
C GLY A 110 -30.05 27.91 12.00
N SER A 111 -28.90 27.26 12.18
CA SER A 111 -28.67 25.90 11.72
C SER A 111 -29.28 24.86 12.68
N GLY A 112 -30.33 24.17 12.24
CA GLY A 112 -30.57 22.81 12.75
C GLY A 112 -29.42 21.87 12.37
N LYS A 113 -29.40 20.63 12.89
CA LYS A 113 -28.36 19.61 12.61
C LYS A 113 -28.12 19.25 11.12
N ILE A 114 -28.83 19.87 10.17
CA ILE A 114 -28.89 19.55 8.73
C ILE A 114 -27.90 20.39 7.88
N PHE A 115 -27.21 21.38 8.48
CA PHE A 115 -26.44 22.42 7.75
C PHE A 115 -24.92 22.25 7.72
N ASP A 116 -24.37 21.10 8.10
CA ASP A 116 -22.91 20.89 8.17
C ASP A 116 -22.21 21.19 6.82
N GLY A 117 -21.46 22.30 6.76
CA GLY A 117 -20.67 22.76 5.61
C GLY A 117 -21.40 23.55 4.51
N ARG A 118 -22.64 24.03 4.70
CA ARG A 118 -23.35 24.83 3.68
C ARG A 118 -23.05 26.34 3.69
N VAL A 119 -22.30 26.81 4.69
CA VAL A 119 -21.80 28.19 4.82
C VAL A 119 -20.36 28.08 5.27
N CYS A 120 -19.47 28.83 4.63
CA CYS A 120 -18.09 28.98 5.06
C CYS A 120 -17.86 30.44 5.46
N VAL A 121 -17.35 30.66 6.68
CA VAL A 121 -17.09 31.97 7.25
C VAL A 121 -15.65 32.37 6.92
N PRO A 122 -15.44 33.48 6.20
CA PRO A 122 -14.09 33.93 5.86
C PRO A 122 -13.26 34.26 7.11
N PRO A 123 -11.94 33.99 7.12
CA PRO A 123 -11.02 34.36 8.20
C PRO A 123 -11.19 35.79 8.72
N ARG A 124 -11.33 36.75 7.78
CA ARG A 124 -11.57 38.17 8.08
C ARG A 124 -12.77 38.37 9.01
N ARG A 125 -13.91 37.71 8.73
CA ARG A 125 -15.12 37.77 9.56
C ARG A 125 -14.94 37.05 10.89
N GLN A 126 -14.29 35.88 10.90
CA GLN A 126 -14.06 35.11 12.13
C GLN A 126 -13.33 35.92 13.20
N HIS A 127 -12.41 36.77 12.74
CA HIS A 127 -11.55 37.60 13.60
C HIS A 127 -11.84 39.09 13.46
N ILE A 128 -13.09 39.45 13.16
CA ILE A 128 -13.51 40.86 13.16
C ILE A 128 -13.33 41.45 14.56
N CYS A 129 -12.90 42.70 14.65
CA CYS A 129 -12.71 43.39 15.92
C CYS A 129 -14.05 43.86 16.52
N ASP A 130 -14.87 42.93 17.02
CA ASP A 130 -16.18 43.16 17.65
C ASP A 130 -16.25 42.80 19.15
N HIS A 131 -15.12 42.57 19.82
CA HIS A 131 -15.11 42.11 21.21
C HIS A 131 -15.79 43.10 22.18
N ASN A 132 -15.63 44.41 21.95
CA ASN A 132 -16.31 45.43 22.74
C ASN A 132 -17.85 45.34 22.63
N LEU A 133 -18.36 44.81 21.52
CA LEU A 133 -19.80 44.65 21.32
C LEU A 133 -20.40 43.52 22.18
N GLU A 134 -19.57 42.59 22.68
CA GLU A 134 -19.98 41.52 23.61
C GLU A 134 -20.45 42.10 24.96
N TYR A 135 -20.00 43.31 25.31
CA TYR A 135 -20.24 43.95 26.61
C TYR A 135 -21.23 45.13 26.55
N LEU A 136 -22.00 45.25 25.45
CA LEU A 136 -23.00 46.33 25.29
C LEU A 136 -24.18 46.23 26.25
N ASN A 137 -24.43 45.06 26.84
CA ASN A 137 -25.47 44.91 27.85
C ASN A 137 -25.01 45.47 29.20
N ASN A 138 -24.88 46.79 29.27
CA ASN A 138 -24.47 47.55 30.45
C ASN A 138 -25.45 48.73 30.69
N ASN A 139 -25.31 49.43 31.82
CA ASN A 139 -26.18 50.57 32.16
C ASN A 139 -25.71 51.91 31.56
N ASN A 140 -24.66 51.90 30.76
CA ASN A 140 -24.01 53.10 30.24
C ASN A 140 -24.25 53.25 28.73
N THR A 141 -24.94 52.31 28.08
CA THR A 141 -25.26 52.32 26.64
C THR A 141 -26.77 52.28 26.52
N ASP A 142 -27.39 53.45 26.46
CA ASP A 142 -28.84 53.59 26.64
C ASP A 142 -29.56 54.20 25.43
N ASP A 143 -28.85 54.94 24.59
CA ASP A 143 -29.42 55.64 23.45
C ASP A 143 -28.66 55.42 22.13
N THR A 144 -29.10 56.15 21.10
CA THR A 144 -28.54 56.06 19.75
C THR A 144 -27.14 56.66 19.65
N ASP A 145 -26.83 57.66 20.47
CA ASP A 145 -25.56 58.37 20.47
C ASP A 145 -24.48 57.48 21.11
N ASP A 146 -24.80 56.85 22.25
CA ASP A 146 -23.90 55.91 22.93
C ASP A 146 -23.62 54.66 22.08
N LEU A 147 -24.66 54.10 21.44
CA LEU A 147 -24.50 52.95 20.54
C LEU A 147 -23.60 53.32 19.36
N LEU A 148 -23.81 54.50 18.76
CA LEU A 148 -22.97 54.99 17.67
C LEU A 148 -21.50 55.05 18.12
N GLY A 149 -21.22 55.65 19.28
CA GLY A 149 -19.86 55.74 19.82
C GLY A 149 -19.13 54.40 19.89
N ASN A 150 -19.77 53.36 20.45
CA ASN A 150 -19.18 52.02 20.55
C ASN A 150 -18.96 51.37 19.18
N VAL A 151 -19.91 51.51 18.25
CA VAL A 151 -19.79 50.96 16.89
C VAL A 151 -18.70 51.68 16.09
N LEU A 152 -18.52 53.00 16.28
CA LEU A 152 -17.44 53.73 15.62
C LEU A 152 -16.06 53.30 16.14
N VAL A 153 -15.93 53.00 17.43
CA VAL A 153 -14.70 52.40 17.98
C VAL A 153 -14.43 51.04 17.34
N THR A 154 -15.41 50.15 17.31
CA THR A 154 -15.31 48.85 16.60
C THR A 154 -14.83 49.03 15.17
N ALA A 155 -15.48 49.89 14.39
CA ALA A 155 -15.14 50.13 12.99
C ALA A 155 -13.73 50.70 12.82
N LYS A 156 -13.33 51.67 13.66
CA LYS A 156 -11.97 52.26 13.58
C LYS A 156 -10.88 51.21 13.80
N TYR A 157 -11.01 50.41 14.85
CA TYR A 157 -9.98 49.41 15.19
C TYR A 157 -10.01 48.21 14.25
N GLU A 158 -11.18 47.83 13.73
CA GLU A 158 -11.28 46.87 12.62
C GLU A 158 -10.53 47.37 11.39
N GLY A 159 -10.76 48.62 10.97
CA GLY A 159 -10.06 49.21 9.84
C GLY A 159 -8.55 49.30 10.05
N GLN A 160 -8.13 49.64 11.27
CA GLN A 160 -6.72 49.67 11.66
C GLN A 160 -6.07 48.28 11.61
N SER A 161 -6.74 47.27 12.14
CA SER A 161 -6.29 45.88 12.07
C SER A 161 -6.17 45.40 10.62
N ILE A 162 -7.13 45.73 9.74
CA ILE A 162 -7.06 45.36 8.32
C ILE A 162 -5.86 46.01 7.65
N VAL A 163 -5.72 47.34 7.73
CA VAL A 163 -4.65 48.04 7.04
C VAL A 163 -3.27 47.60 7.52
N ASN A 164 -3.10 47.34 8.82
CA ASN A 164 -1.81 46.92 9.35
C ASN A 164 -1.38 45.52 8.86
N ASN A 165 -2.34 44.61 8.67
CA ASN A 165 -2.09 43.18 8.43
C ASN A 165 -2.40 42.72 6.98
N HIS A 166 -2.96 43.56 6.12
CA HIS A 166 -3.27 43.18 4.73
C HIS A 166 -1.98 43.00 3.90
N PRO A 167 -1.85 41.92 3.09
CA PRO A 167 -0.64 41.67 2.29
C PRO A 167 -0.28 42.82 1.34
N HIS A 168 -1.31 43.46 0.78
CA HIS A 168 -1.18 44.62 -0.11
C HIS A 168 -1.68 45.91 0.57
N LYS A 169 -1.22 46.16 1.79
CA LYS A 169 -1.66 47.33 2.59
C LYS A 169 -1.36 48.70 1.99
N GLU A 170 -0.44 48.78 1.02
CA GLU A 170 -0.06 50.02 0.33
C GLU A 170 -0.83 50.23 -0.99
N THR A 171 -1.69 49.29 -1.40
CA THR A 171 -2.44 49.35 -2.65
C THR A 171 -3.94 49.54 -2.39
N SER A 172 -4.70 49.80 -3.47
CA SER A 172 -6.16 49.85 -3.46
C SER A 172 -6.84 48.52 -3.04
N ASP A 173 -6.12 47.41 -2.98
CA ASP A 173 -6.72 46.09 -2.68
C ASP A 173 -7.27 46.04 -1.25
N VAL A 174 -6.66 46.80 -0.33
CA VAL A 174 -7.13 46.95 1.05
C VAL A 174 -8.57 47.50 1.13
N CYS A 175 -9.00 48.29 0.15
CA CYS A 175 -10.35 48.86 0.12
C CYS A 175 -11.44 47.80 0.00
N THR A 176 -11.18 46.68 -0.69
CA THR A 176 -12.14 45.57 -0.80
C THR A 176 -12.31 44.87 0.55
N ALA A 177 -11.22 44.64 1.29
CA ALA A 177 -11.27 44.06 2.63
C ALA A 177 -12.02 44.97 3.61
N LEU A 178 -11.74 46.29 3.58
CA LEU A 178 -12.44 47.30 4.37
C LEU A 178 -13.95 47.32 4.05
N ALA A 179 -14.32 47.28 2.77
CA ALA A 179 -15.72 47.25 2.35
C ALA A 179 -16.46 45.99 2.83
N ARG A 180 -15.81 44.82 2.79
CA ARG A 180 -16.40 43.57 3.31
C ARG A 180 -16.58 43.60 4.82
N SER A 181 -15.60 44.10 5.57
CA SER A 181 -15.74 44.27 7.04
C SER A 181 -16.78 45.32 7.41
N PHE A 182 -16.88 46.41 6.65
CA PHE A 182 -17.99 47.36 6.80
C PHE A 182 -19.35 46.71 6.61
N ALA A 183 -19.51 45.85 5.59
CA ALA A 183 -20.74 45.10 5.37
C ALA A 183 -21.05 44.14 6.53
N ASP A 184 -20.06 43.41 7.03
CA ASP A 184 -20.23 42.48 8.14
C ASP A 184 -20.55 43.19 9.47
N ILE A 185 -19.93 44.35 9.77
CA ILE A 185 -20.34 45.19 10.90
C ILE A 185 -21.80 45.63 10.73
N GLY A 186 -22.18 46.00 9.50
CA GLY A 186 -23.58 46.28 9.16
C GLY A 186 -24.49 45.09 9.45
N ASP A 187 -24.10 43.88 9.09
CA ASP A 187 -24.88 42.67 9.38
C ASP A 187 -25.01 42.38 10.88
N ILE A 188 -23.92 42.58 11.63
CA ILE A 188 -23.87 42.44 13.09
C ILE A 188 -24.86 43.41 13.73
N VAL A 189 -24.75 44.70 13.41
CA VAL A 189 -25.60 45.75 13.97
C VAL A 189 -27.06 45.54 13.60
N ARG A 190 -27.35 45.17 12.35
CA ARG A 190 -28.72 44.86 11.88
C ARG A 190 -29.30 43.59 12.49
N GLY A 191 -28.47 42.77 13.13
CA GLY A 191 -28.86 41.52 13.77
C GLY A 191 -29.14 40.39 12.77
N ILE A 192 -28.53 40.47 11.59
CA ILE A 192 -28.72 39.55 10.46
C ILE A 192 -27.49 38.69 10.15
N ASP A 193 -26.38 38.98 10.83
CA ASP A 193 -25.15 38.22 10.72
C ASP A 193 -25.35 36.74 11.08
N MET A 194 -24.79 35.85 10.27
CA MET A 194 -24.90 34.40 10.46
C MET A 194 -23.86 33.84 11.44
N PHE A 195 -22.77 34.55 11.75
CA PHE A 195 -21.65 34.01 12.53
C PHE A 195 -21.75 34.32 14.02
N LYS A 196 -21.69 33.27 14.85
CA LYS A 196 -21.72 33.36 16.30
C LYS A 196 -20.29 33.40 16.85
N PRO A 197 -19.79 34.57 17.32
CA PRO A 197 -18.40 34.72 17.74
C PRO A 197 -18.07 33.95 19.04
N ASN A 198 -19.05 33.77 19.92
CA ASN A 198 -18.92 33.02 21.17
C ASN A 198 -20.20 32.22 21.48
N ASP A 199 -20.11 31.19 22.32
CA ASP A 199 -21.21 30.25 22.58
C ASP A 199 -22.45 30.87 23.24
N GLN A 200 -22.28 32.03 23.89
CA GLN A 200 -23.34 32.78 24.56
C GLN A 200 -24.01 33.80 23.61
N ASP A 201 -23.49 33.97 22.40
CA ASP A 201 -23.95 34.94 21.40
C ASP A 201 -24.04 36.38 21.96
N GLU A 202 -23.03 36.79 22.73
CA GLU A 202 -23.06 38.01 23.55
C GLU A 202 -23.22 39.28 22.72
N VAL A 203 -22.56 39.38 21.56
CA VAL A 203 -22.74 40.51 20.63
C VAL A 203 -24.20 40.67 20.22
N TRP A 204 -24.86 39.56 19.85
CA TRP A 204 -26.25 39.58 19.42
C TRP A 204 -27.19 39.97 20.55
N ASN A 205 -26.98 39.43 21.75
CA ASN A 205 -27.75 39.74 22.95
C ASN A 205 -27.53 41.18 23.44
N GLY A 206 -26.30 41.68 23.38
CA GLY A 206 -25.93 43.04 23.77
C GLY A 206 -26.61 44.07 22.89
N LEU A 207 -26.48 43.95 21.57
CA LEU A 207 -27.18 44.81 20.61
C LEU A 207 -28.69 44.74 20.79
N ARG A 208 -29.24 43.56 21.10
CA ARG A 208 -30.66 43.38 21.40
C ARG A 208 -31.12 44.17 22.62
N SER A 209 -30.34 44.15 23.69
CA SER A 209 -30.61 44.92 24.89
C SER A 209 -30.60 46.43 24.59
N VAL A 210 -29.56 46.91 23.89
CA VAL A 210 -29.43 48.34 23.56
C VAL A 210 -30.56 48.82 22.65
N PHE A 211 -30.89 48.07 21.59
CA PHE A 211 -31.99 48.46 20.69
C PHE A 211 -33.36 48.43 21.36
N LYS A 212 -33.56 47.59 22.37
CA LYS A 212 -34.74 47.66 23.23
C LYS A 212 -34.80 48.99 23.98
N LYS A 213 -33.71 49.41 24.62
CA LYS A 213 -33.66 50.70 25.34
C LYS A 213 -33.90 51.88 24.41
N ILE A 214 -33.25 51.87 23.24
CA ILE A 214 -33.48 52.87 22.18
C ILE A 214 -34.96 52.90 21.83
N HIS A 215 -35.56 51.74 21.52
CA HIS A 215 -36.98 51.63 21.21
C HIS A 215 -37.84 52.20 22.35
N ASP A 216 -37.56 51.84 23.60
CA ASP A 216 -38.31 52.26 24.78
C ASP A 216 -38.17 53.76 25.09
N ASN A 217 -37.13 54.42 24.59
CA ASN A 217 -36.92 55.88 24.72
C ASN A 217 -37.50 56.69 23.55
N LEU A 218 -37.97 56.06 22.47
CA LEU A 218 -38.62 56.75 21.35
C LEU A 218 -39.99 57.33 21.76
N SER A 219 -40.41 58.42 21.08
CA SER A 219 -41.76 58.96 21.26
C SER A 219 -42.82 57.97 20.73
N SER A 220 -44.05 58.05 21.25
CA SER A 220 -45.13 57.12 20.90
C SER A 220 -45.42 57.06 19.39
N GLU A 221 -45.29 58.18 18.68
CA GLU A 221 -45.45 58.25 17.22
C GLU A 221 -44.39 57.44 16.48
N VAL A 222 -43.12 57.56 16.90
CA VAL A 222 -41.99 56.86 16.26
C VAL A 222 -42.00 55.38 16.63
N LYS A 223 -42.30 55.02 17.88
CA LYS A 223 -42.46 53.62 18.33
C LYS A 223 -43.48 52.87 17.50
N ASN A 224 -44.62 53.48 17.16
CA ASN A 224 -45.65 52.86 16.32
C ASN A 224 -45.16 52.51 14.90
N ALA A 225 -44.13 53.21 14.41
CA ALA A 225 -43.51 52.88 13.13
C ALA A 225 -42.54 51.70 13.21
N TYR A 226 -42.09 51.34 14.41
CA TYR A 226 -41.17 50.25 14.72
C TYR A 226 -41.78 49.30 15.76
N PRO A 227 -42.95 48.68 15.48
CA PRO A 227 -43.56 47.77 16.43
C PRO A 227 -42.61 46.60 16.73
N ASP A 228 -42.64 46.11 17.97
CA ASP A 228 -41.90 44.91 18.36
C ASP A 228 -42.22 43.76 17.39
N ASP A 229 -41.18 43.19 16.80
CA ASP A 229 -41.28 42.09 15.85
C ASP A 229 -41.63 40.76 16.53
N GLY A 230 -41.77 40.75 17.86
CA GLY A 230 -42.09 39.59 18.69
C GLY A 230 -40.91 38.63 18.87
N SER A 231 -39.81 38.87 18.16
CA SER A 231 -38.52 38.23 18.42
C SER A 231 -37.69 39.06 19.41
N GLY A 232 -38.13 40.30 19.69
CA GLY A 232 -37.38 41.30 20.45
C GLY A 232 -36.07 41.69 19.79
N ASN A 233 -35.89 41.42 18.49
CA ASN A 233 -34.66 41.75 17.76
C ASN A 233 -34.75 43.15 17.13
N TYR A 234 -35.95 43.70 16.96
CA TYR A 234 -36.19 45.03 16.39
C TYR A 234 -35.61 45.21 14.97
N PHE A 235 -35.69 44.19 14.11
CA PHE A 235 -35.02 44.19 12.79
C PHE A 235 -35.24 45.49 12.00
N LYS A 236 -36.48 45.97 11.92
CA LYS A 236 -36.81 47.20 11.20
C LYS A 236 -36.14 48.43 11.80
N LEU A 237 -36.08 48.54 13.12
CA LEU A 237 -35.42 49.64 13.82
C LEU A 237 -33.91 49.61 13.56
N ARG A 238 -33.28 48.43 13.62
CA ARG A 238 -31.84 48.28 13.40
C ARG A 238 -31.43 48.56 11.96
N GLU A 239 -32.23 48.13 10.99
CA GLU A 239 -32.04 48.44 9.56
C GLU A 239 -32.08 49.94 9.28
N ASP A 240 -33.08 50.65 9.83
CA ASP A 240 -33.20 52.10 9.68
C ASP A 240 -32.10 52.85 10.45
N TRP A 241 -31.70 52.36 11.63
CA TRP A 241 -30.57 52.89 12.39
C TRP A 241 -29.25 52.76 11.61
N TRP A 242 -28.98 51.58 11.03
CA TRP A 242 -27.80 51.37 10.20
C TRP A 242 -27.81 52.33 9.01
N THR A 243 -28.94 52.43 8.31
CA THR A 243 -29.10 53.34 7.16
C THR A 243 -28.84 54.81 7.55
N ALA A 244 -29.22 55.23 8.76
CA ALA A 244 -28.98 56.58 9.27
C ALA A 244 -27.51 56.87 9.63
N ASN A 245 -26.75 55.84 10.01
CA ASN A 245 -25.43 55.99 10.65
C ASN A 245 -24.26 55.42 9.85
N ARG A 246 -24.50 54.61 8.81
CA ARG A 246 -23.47 53.90 8.03
C ARG A 246 -22.38 54.81 7.46
N ASP A 247 -22.69 56.05 7.12
CA ASP A 247 -21.72 57.04 6.63
C ASP A 247 -20.68 57.39 7.70
N GLN A 248 -21.10 57.49 8.96
CA GLN A 248 -20.20 57.75 10.09
C GLN A 248 -19.30 56.53 10.37
N VAL A 249 -19.88 55.32 10.25
CA VAL A 249 -19.17 54.05 10.43
C VAL A 249 -18.09 53.87 9.36
N TRP A 250 -18.39 54.17 8.09
CA TRP A 250 -17.42 54.12 7.00
C TRP A 250 -16.26 55.09 7.21
N LYS A 251 -16.56 56.32 7.66
CA LYS A 251 -15.55 57.30 8.04
C LYS A 251 -14.69 56.81 9.20
N ALA A 252 -15.23 56.12 10.20
CA ALA A 252 -14.40 55.55 11.26
C ALA A 252 -13.49 54.42 10.73
N MET A 253 -14.04 53.50 9.94
CA MET A 253 -13.33 52.36 9.34
C MET A 253 -12.14 52.76 8.48
N THR A 254 -12.25 53.85 7.73
CA THR A 254 -11.24 54.29 6.75
C THR A 254 -10.24 55.32 7.30
N CYS A 255 -10.16 55.51 8.63
CA CYS A 255 -9.24 56.48 9.26
C CYS A 255 -7.77 56.29 8.91
N VAL A 256 -7.34 55.03 8.85
CA VAL A 256 -5.96 54.64 8.63
C VAL A 256 -5.69 54.14 7.20
N ALA A 257 -6.70 54.16 6.32
CA ALA A 257 -6.52 53.71 4.95
C ALA A 257 -5.48 54.57 4.21
N PRO A 258 -4.70 54.00 3.27
CA PRO A 258 -3.68 54.76 2.54
C PRO A 258 -4.29 55.93 1.75
N GLU A 259 -3.55 57.04 1.67
CA GLU A 259 -4.03 58.24 0.97
C GLU A 259 -4.30 57.98 -0.52
N ASN A 260 -3.47 57.16 -1.17
CA ASN A 260 -3.58 56.82 -2.58
C ASN A 260 -4.46 55.58 -2.86
N ALA A 261 -5.10 54.98 -1.85
CA ALA A 261 -5.96 53.81 -2.04
C ALA A 261 -7.36 54.26 -2.50
N TYR A 262 -7.87 53.66 -3.58
CA TYR A 262 -9.17 54.00 -4.20
C TYR A 262 -9.92 52.77 -4.74
N PHE A 263 -11.25 52.85 -4.83
CA PHE A 263 -12.04 51.84 -5.54
C PHE A 263 -11.85 51.96 -7.05
N ARG A 264 -11.49 50.86 -7.71
CA ARG A 264 -11.52 50.77 -9.18
C ARG A 264 -12.95 50.49 -9.62
N LYS A 265 -13.55 51.40 -10.38
CA LYS A 265 -14.80 51.15 -11.12
C LYS A 265 -14.50 51.10 -12.61
N THR A 266 -15.12 50.17 -13.31
CA THR A 266 -15.12 50.12 -14.77
C THR A 266 -16.27 50.98 -15.24
N GLU A 267 -16.02 52.07 -16.00
CA GLU A 267 -17.13 52.77 -16.62
C GLU A 267 -17.70 51.99 -17.81
N ALA A 268 -18.96 52.28 -18.11
CA ALA A 268 -19.68 51.77 -19.26
C ALA A 268 -19.66 52.79 -20.40
N ASP A 269 -18.53 53.42 -20.66
CA ASP A 269 -18.34 54.37 -21.75
C ASP A 269 -17.56 53.70 -22.90
N GLY A 270 -18.16 53.72 -24.10
CA GLY A 270 -17.75 52.93 -25.27
C GLY A 270 -16.45 53.36 -25.94
N ILE A 271 -15.45 53.84 -25.20
CA ILE A 271 -14.11 54.16 -25.68
C ILE A 271 -13.14 53.44 -24.75
N GLY A 272 -12.44 52.44 -25.31
CA GLY A 272 -11.52 51.49 -24.66
C GLY A 272 -11.15 51.72 -23.19
N ILE A 273 -11.48 50.74 -22.34
CA ILE A 273 -11.05 50.53 -20.94
C ILE A 273 -10.53 51.81 -20.27
N SER A 274 -11.43 52.75 -19.98
CA SER A 274 -11.16 53.78 -18.99
C SER A 274 -11.56 53.18 -17.64
N SER A 275 -10.57 52.69 -16.88
CA SER A 275 -10.78 52.47 -15.45
C SER A 275 -10.95 53.85 -14.83
N LEU A 276 -12.15 54.21 -14.39
CA LEU A 276 -12.29 55.41 -13.59
C LEU A 276 -11.66 55.13 -12.23
N ILE A 277 -10.44 55.64 -12.08
CA ILE A 277 -9.86 55.93 -10.78
C ILE A 277 -10.77 57.01 -10.21
N LEU A 278 -11.69 56.64 -9.32
CA LEU A 278 -12.33 57.63 -8.46
C LEU A 278 -11.21 58.12 -7.53
N PRO A 279 -10.66 59.33 -7.70
CA PRO A 279 -9.44 59.76 -7.00
C PRO A 279 -9.79 60.21 -5.58
N TYR A 280 -10.70 59.51 -4.91
CA TYR A 280 -11.05 59.78 -3.53
C TYR A 280 -10.07 59.02 -2.65
N SER A 281 -9.27 59.79 -1.90
CA SER A 281 -8.29 59.26 -0.98
C SER A 281 -8.94 58.37 0.09
N LYS A 282 -8.12 57.49 0.69
CA LYS A 282 -8.52 56.63 1.80
C LYS A 282 -9.76 55.78 1.50
N CYS A 283 -9.77 55.14 0.34
CA CYS A 283 -10.88 54.30 -0.11
C CYS A 283 -12.22 55.07 -0.18
N GLY A 284 -12.23 56.35 -0.53
CA GLY A 284 -13.47 57.13 -0.60
C GLY A 284 -14.08 57.46 0.77
N ARG A 285 -13.24 57.67 1.79
CA ARG A 285 -13.64 58.02 3.16
C ARG A 285 -14.75 59.08 3.24
N ASP A 286 -14.57 60.18 2.53
CA ASP A 286 -15.45 61.35 2.60
C ASP A 286 -16.55 61.36 1.52
N THR A 287 -16.79 60.20 0.92
CA THR A 287 -17.84 59.97 -0.09
C THR A 287 -18.90 58.99 0.40
N ASP A 288 -19.90 58.70 -0.43
CA ASP A 288 -20.93 57.72 -0.11
C ASP A 288 -20.30 56.32 0.12
N PRO A 289 -20.59 55.64 1.24
CA PRO A 289 -19.98 54.35 1.54
C PRO A 289 -20.35 53.26 0.53
N PRO A 290 -19.49 52.25 0.34
CA PRO A 290 -19.76 51.11 -0.52
C PRO A 290 -21.11 50.46 -0.24
N VAL A 291 -21.86 50.11 -1.27
CA VAL A 291 -23.20 49.49 -1.15
C VAL A 291 -23.17 47.97 -0.90
N VAL A 292 -21.98 47.43 -0.66
CA VAL A 292 -21.77 45.99 -0.45
C VAL A 292 -22.53 45.46 0.78
N ASP A 293 -22.88 46.31 1.73
CA ASP A 293 -23.72 46.01 2.90
C ASP A 293 -25.17 45.63 2.54
N TYR A 294 -25.64 45.95 1.32
CA TYR A 294 -26.96 45.57 0.83
C TYR A 294 -26.97 44.35 -0.10
N ILE A 295 -25.80 43.73 -0.33
CA ILE A 295 -25.70 42.40 -0.92
C ILE A 295 -26.00 41.35 0.19
N PRO A 296 -26.50 40.14 -0.09
CA PRO A 296 -26.64 39.13 0.95
C PRO A 296 -25.29 38.62 1.47
N GLN A 297 -25.16 38.45 2.79
CA GLN A 297 -23.91 38.02 3.46
C GLN A 297 -23.37 36.70 2.92
N ARG A 298 -24.25 35.71 2.72
CA ARG A 298 -23.90 34.41 2.14
C ARG A 298 -23.18 34.52 0.80
N LEU A 299 -23.65 35.41 -0.08
CA LEU A 299 -23.07 35.60 -1.40
C LEU A 299 -21.70 36.30 -1.31
N ARG A 300 -21.56 37.29 -0.41
CA ARG A 300 -20.25 37.93 -0.14
C ARG A 300 -19.22 36.92 0.35
N TRP A 301 -19.59 36.09 1.31
CA TRP A 301 -18.68 35.08 1.89
C TRP A 301 -18.30 34.01 0.87
N MET A 302 -19.20 33.60 -0.02
CA MET A 302 -18.86 32.67 -1.13
C MET A 302 -17.79 33.27 -2.07
N SER A 303 -17.95 34.53 -2.47
CA SER A 303 -16.95 35.21 -3.32
C SER A 303 -15.62 35.39 -2.59
N GLU A 304 -15.64 35.80 -1.33
CA GLU A 304 -14.42 35.95 -0.51
C GLU A 304 -13.72 34.60 -0.28
N TRP A 305 -14.47 33.55 0.04
CA TRP A 305 -13.96 32.17 0.19
C TRP A 305 -13.23 31.70 -1.06
N SER A 306 -13.78 31.99 -2.25
CA SER A 306 -13.16 31.60 -3.52
C SER A 306 -11.86 32.35 -3.82
N GLU A 307 -11.74 33.60 -3.37
CA GLU A 307 -10.50 34.37 -3.50
C GLU A 307 -9.41 33.85 -2.57
N TYR A 308 -9.75 33.54 -1.31
CA TYR A 308 -8.84 32.87 -0.39
C TYR A 308 -8.35 31.53 -0.97
N PHE A 309 -9.27 30.72 -1.49
CA PHE A 309 -8.91 29.46 -2.13
C PHE A 309 -7.90 29.67 -3.26
N CYS A 310 -8.13 30.64 -4.13
CA CYS A 310 -7.24 30.89 -5.26
C CYS A 310 -5.86 31.40 -4.84
N ASN A 311 -5.77 32.21 -3.79
CA ASN A 311 -4.47 32.65 -3.25
C ASN A 311 -3.68 31.46 -2.70
N VAL A 312 -4.34 30.61 -1.90
CA VAL A 312 -3.74 29.38 -1.37
C VAL A 312 -3.34 28.44 -2.51
N LEU A 313 -4.20 28.26 -3.51
CA LEU A 313 -3.93 27.42 -4.67
C LEU A 313 -2.71 27.93 -5.48
N ASN A 314 -2.60 29.24 -5.71
CA ASN A 314 -1.44 29.84 -6.38
C ASN A 314 -0.15 29.57 -5.61
N LYS A 315 -0.16 29.77 -4.29
CA LYS A 315 1.00 29.50 -3.43
C LYS A 315 1.42 28.03 -3.48
N GLU A 316 0.46 27.12 -3.40
CA GLU A 316 0.75 25.69 -3.48
C GLU A 316 1.29 25.30 -4.87
N ILE A 317 0.83 25.96 -5.94
CA ILE A 317 1.40 25.79 -7.29
C ILE A 317 2.83 26.33 -7.36
N ASP A 318 3.13 27.45 -6.71
CA ASP A 318 4.49 27.99 -6.63
C ASP A 318 5.41 27.07 -5.82
N GLU A 319 4.90 26.48 -4.74
CA GLU A 319 5.63 25.47 -3.97
C GLU A 319 5.85 24.19 -4.78
N MET A 320 4.84 23.75 -5.56
CA MET A 320 5.02 22.67 -6.52
C MET A 320 6.07 23.01 -7.58
N ASN A 321 6.10 24.25 -8.10
CA ASN A 321 7.13 24.69 -9.04
C ASN A 321 8.54 24.57 -8.43
N ASN A 322 8.70 24.88 -7.14
CA ASN A 322 9.97 24.79 -6.43
C ASN A 322 10.37 23.33 -6.14
N GLN A 323 9.46 22.54 -5.55
CA GLN A 323 9.74 21.17 -5.11
C GLN A 323 9.80 20.16 -6.26
N CYS A 324 9.09 20.40 -7.36
CA CYS A 324 9.06 19.52 -8.53
C CYS A 324 9.97 19.95 -9.68
N LYS A 325 10.74 21.04 -9.52
CA LYS A 325 11.61 21.60 -10.58
C LYS A 325 12.57 20.57 -11.17
N ASP A 326 13.12 19.72 -10.31
CA ASP A 326 14.12 18.71 -10.66
C ASP A 326 13.49 17.33 -11.01
N CYS A 327 12.16 17.23 -11.10
CA CYS A 327 11.42 15.98 -11.32
C CYS A 327 10.72 15.91 -12.66
N GLU A 328 11.39 16.33 -13.73
CA GLU A 328 10.87 16.25 -15.09
C GLU A 328 11.68 15.35 -16.02
N MET A 329 10.97 14.77 -17.00
CA MET A 329 11.47 13.97 -18.13
C MET A 329 11.72 12.46 -17.93
N SER A 330 10.80 11.70 -17.30
CA SER A 330 10.49 10.29 -17.67
C SER A 330 9.42 9.65 -16.77
N ARG A 331 8.91 8.46 -17.13
CA ARG A 331 8.12 7.58 -16.23
C ARG A 331 8.88 7.14 -14.96
N ARG A 332 10.22 7.32 -14.90
CA ARG A 332 11.13 6.74 -13.89
C ARG A 332 11.92 7.77 -13.06
N CYS A 333 11.60 9.06 -13.15
CA CYS A 333 12.28 10.12 -12.37
C CYS A 333 13.81 10.10 -12.58
N ASN A 334 14.25 10.16 -13.84
CA ASN A 334 15.65 9.93 -14.26
C ASN A 334 16.72 10.79 -13.56
N ASP A 335 16.34 11.92 -12.93
CA ASP A 335 17.29 12.87 -12.32
C ASP A 335 17.52 12.60 -10.82
N ASP A 336 16.97 11.51 -10.27
CA ASP A 336 16.97 11.21 -8.83
C ASP A 336 17.57 9.83 -8.51
N SER A 337 18.88 9.68 -8.76
CA SER A 337 19.65 8.45 -8.48
C SER A 337 19.61 7.99 -7.01
N GLU A 338 19.18 8.85 -6.06
CA GLU A 338 18.97 8.56 -4.64
C GLU A 338 17.50 8.69 -4.16
N GLY A 339 16.55 9.10 -5.02
CA GLY A 339 15.12 9.20 -4.71
C GLY A 339 14.70 10.35 -3.77
N GLY A 340 15.60 11.28 -3.41
CA GLY A 340 15.37 12.32 -2.42
C GLY A 340 14.66 13.58 -2.95
N LYS A 341 14.90 13.97 -4.20
CA LYS A 341 14.32 15.19 -4.79
C LYS A 341 12.87 14.98 -5.22
N CYS A 342 12.55 13.83 -5.82
CA CYS A 342 11.20 13.47 -6.19
C CYS A 342 10.35 12.99 -5.03
N LYS A 343 10.96 12.65 -3.88
CA LYS A 343 10.26 12.50 -2.62
C LYS A 343 9.55 13.78 -2.19
N LYS A 344 10.25 14.92 -2.16
CA LYS A 344 9.65 16.21 -1.80
C LYS A 344 8.56 16.62 -2.78
N CYS A 345 8.79 16.45 -4.09
CA CYS A 345 7.76 16.68 -5.09
C CYS A 345 6.51 15.81 -4.85
N LYS A 346 6.67 14.52 -4.52
CA LYS A 346 5.52 13.63 -4.26
C LYS A 346 4.78 13.98 -2.97
N GLU A 347 5.51 14.31 -1.90
CA GLU A 347 4.93 14.84 -0.65
C GLU A 347 4.11 16.10 -0.95
N GLN A 348 4.67 17.03 -1.73
CA GLN A 348 3.98 18.24 -2.16
C GLN A 348 2.76 17.94 -3.06
N CYS A 349 2.84 16.95 -3.96
CA CYS A 349 1.69 16.50 -4.75
C CYS A 349 0.57 15.92 -3.87
N GLN A 350 0.89 15.25 -2.75
CA GLN A 350 -0.12 14.77 -1.81
C GLN A 350 -0.75 15.92 -1.03
N ILE A 351 0.06 16.85 -0.51
CA ILE A 351 -0.42 18.07 0.16
C ILE A 351 -1.39 18.83 -0.75
N PHE A 352 -1.00 19.04 -2.01
CA PHE A 352 -1.84 19.69 -3.01
C PHE A 352 -3.16 18.94 -3.24
N LYS A 353 -3.10 17.61 -3.40
CA LYS A 353 -4.29 16.76 -3.61
C LYS A 353 -5.25 16.82 -2.42
N GLU A 354 -4.74 16.73 -1.20
CA GLU A 354 -5.54 16.84 0.03
C GLU A 354 -6.21 18.20 0.15
N LEU A 355 -5.45 19.26 -0.12
CA LEU A 355 -5.94 20.64 -0.13
C LEU A 355 -7.08 20.81 -1.13
N VAL A 356 -6.86 20.50 -2.41
CA VAL A 356 -7.90 20.63 -3.45
C VAL A 356 -9.13 19.79 -3.12
N SER A 357 -8.94 18.58 -2.59
CA SER A 357 -10.05 17.69 -2.21
C SER A 357 -10.90 18.27 -1.07
N LYS A 358 -10.25 18.86 -0.07
CA LYS A 358 -10.92 19.53 1.06
C LYS A 358 -11.75 20.73 0.58
N TRP A 359 -11.15 21.61 -0.22
CA TRP A 359 -11.83 22.81 -0.74
C TRP A 359 -12.94 22.47 -1.73
N LYS A 360 -12.76 21.41 -2.54
CA LYS A 360 -13.83 20.86 -3.40
C LYS A 360 -15.04 20.42 -2.59
N ASN A 361 -14.83 19.71 -1.48
CA ASN A 361 -15.93 19.30 -0.60
C ASN A 361 -16.70 20.52 -0.04
N GLN A 362 -15.99 21.55 0.40
CA GLN A 362 -16.59 22.81 0.85
C GLN A 362 -17.36 23.50 -0.29
N PHE A 363 -16.80 23.55 -1.50
CA PHE A 363 -17.46 24.09 -2.68
C PHE A 363 -18.76 23.36 -2.99
N ASP A 364 -18.75 22.02 -3.02
CA ASP A 364 -19.92 21.21 -3.36
C ASP A 364 -21.08 21.48 -2.39
N LYS A 365 -20.79 21.55 -1.09
CA LYS A 365 -21.81 21.86 -0.08
C LYS A 365 -22.37 23.27 -0.22
N GLN A 366 -21.54 24.27 -0.50
CA GLN A 366 -21.98 25.65 -0.78
C GLN A 366 -22.77 25.73 -2.08
N SER A 367 -22.34 25.00 -3.11
CA SER A 367 -22.96 24.93 -4.44
C SER A 367 -24.38 24.35 -4.36
N MET A 368 -24.56 23.27 -3.60
CA MET A 368 -25.89 22.71 -3.32
C MET A 368 -26.84 23.75 -2.74
N LYS A 369 -26.37 24.53 -1.76
CA LYS A 369 -27.21 25.56 -1.13
C LYS A 369 -27.51 26.72 -2.07
N TYR A 370 -26.52 27.18 -2.82
CA TYR A 370 -26.70 28.22 -3.84
C TYR A 370 -27.76 27.79 -4.86
N MET A 371 -27.65 26.56 -5.39
CA MET A 371 -28.59 26.01 -6.36
C MET A 371 -30.02 25.91 -5.80
N GLU A 372 -30.18 25.51 -4.54
CA GLU A 372 -31.47 25.49 -3.84
C GLU A 372 -32.12 26.90 -3.83
N LEU A 373 -31.34 27.92 -3.46
CA LEU A 373 -31.81 29.31 -3.37
C LEU A 373 -32.08 29.91 -4.76
N TYR A 374 -31.23 29.63 -5.74
CA TYR A 374 -31.40 30.06 -7.12
C TYR A 374 -32.67 29.46 -7.74
N ASN A 375 -32.91 28.16 -7.58
CA ASN A 375 -34.09 27.50 -8.11
C ASN A 375 -35.39 28.03 -7.47
N LYS A 376 -35.38 28.29 -6.16
CA LYS A 376 -36.52 28.94 -5.49
C LYS A 376 -36.76 30.37 -6.01
N ALA A 377 -35.69 31.14 -6.24
CA ALA A 377 -35.79 32.47 -6.84
C ALA A 377 -36.38 32.40 -8.26
N SER A 378 -35.92 31.44 -9.08
CA SER A 378 -36.37 31.24 -10.46
C SER A 378 -37.81 30.71 -10.57
N THR A 379 -38.25 29.82 -9.68
CA THR A 379 -39.61 29.23 -9.72
C THR A 379 -40.68 30.19 -9.21
N ASN A 380 -40.34 31.13 -8.33
CA ASN A 380 -41.26 32.18 -7.90
C ASN A 380 -41.54 33.23 -8.99
N ILE A 381 -40.84 33.19 -10.12
CA ILE A 381 -41.12 34.03 -11.31
C ILE A 381 -42.37 33.52 -12.05
N THR A 382 -42.63 32.22 -12.08
CA THR A 382 -43.77 31.65 -12.83
C THR A 382 -45.13 31.75 -12.11
N LYS A 383 -45.18 32.21 -10.86
CA LYS A 383 -46.43 32.32 -10.06
C LYS A 383 -47.01 33.73 -9.89
N GLN A 384 -46.49 34.77 -10.53
CA GLN A 384 -47.08 36.12 -10.41
C GLN A 384 -47.18 36.88 -11.74
N ASN A 385 -48.26 36.62 -12.47
CA ASN A 385 -49.10 37.66 -13.08
C ASN A 385 -50.17 38.16 -12.08
N SER A 386 -49.89 38.12 -10.77
CA SER A 386 -50.82 38.61 -9.75
C SER A 386 -50.12 39.66 -8.89
N SER A 387 -50.60 40.89 -9.05
CA SER A 387 -50.44 42.02 -8.16
C SER A 387 -50.77 41.62 -6.71
N ALA A 388 -49.74 41.24 -5.94
CA ALA A 388 -49.84 41.07 -4.50
C ALA A 388 -48.67 41.85 -3.86
N PRO A 389 -48.94 42.88 -3.06
CA PRO A 389 -47.92 43.79 -2.56
C PRO A 389 -46.97 43.12 -1.58
N GLU A 390 -45.75 43.65 -1.52
CA GLU A 390 -44.72 43.46 -0.49
C GLU A 390 -45.32 43.48 0.94
N ARG A 391 -45.85 42.35 1.40
CA ARG A 391 -46.19 42.10 2.80
C ARG A 391 -45.60 40.76 3.23
N GLY A 392 -44.27 40.74 3.35
CA GLY A 392 -43.51 39.66 4.01
C GLY A 392 -43.67 39.61 5.53
N TYR A 393 -44.59 40.41 6.10
CA TYR A 393 -44.91 40.41 7.52
C TYR A 393 -46.43 40.30 7.67
N ARG A 394 -46.97 39.07 7.58
CA ARG A 394 -48.18 38.58 8.29
C ARG A 394 -48.69 37.29 7.66
N ARG A 395 -48.40 36.17 8.33
CA ARG A 395 -49.37 35.15 8.81
C ARG A 395 -48.62 33.86 9.17
N ASN A 396 -48.07 33.83 10.38
CA ASN A 396 -48.22 32.75 11.36
C ASN A 396 -47.27 33.04 12.54
N HIS A 397 -47.89 33.35 13.68
CA HIS A 397 -47.22 33.66 14.93
C HIS A 397 -46.55 32.42 15.53
N ARG A 398 -45.39 32.67 16.18
CA ARG A 398 -44.58 31.82 17.08
C ARG A 398 -43.40 31.10 16.41
N ARG A 399 -42.20 31.69 16.60
CA ARG A 399 -40.84 31.13 16.38
C ARG A 399 -40.24 31.17 14.96
N ARG A 400 -40.02 32.35 14.36
CA ARG A 400 -39.07 32.46 13.24
C ARG A 400 -38.23 33.73 13.36
N GLY A 401 -36.92 33.55 13.56
CA GLY A 401 -35.91 34.60 13.43
C GLY A 401 -35.69 34.98 11.96
N TYR A 402 -34.74 35.88 11.72
CA TYR A 402 -34.32 36.34 10.40
C TYR A 402 -34.19 35.19 9.39
N ASP A 403 -34.87 35.30 8.24
CA ASP A 403 -34.81 34.31 7.17
C ASP A 403 -33.83 34.76 6.08
N ASP A 404 -32.53 34.54 6.31
CA ASP A 404 -31.44 34.84 5.37
C ASP A 404 -31.70 34.24 3.99
N ASP A 405 -32.21 33.00 3.93
CA ASP A 405 -32.52 32.30 2.69
C ASP A 405 -33.55 33.08 1.85
N THR A 406 -34.55 33.69 2.46
CA THR A 406 -35.56 34.51 1.76
C THR A 406 -34.94 35.78 1.19
N ASN A 407 -34.04 36.45 1.92
CA ASN A 407 -33.37 37.64 1.41
C ASN A 407 -32.40 37.32 0.26
N VAL A 408 -31.68 36.20 0.35
CA VAL A 408 -30.86 35.72 -0.77
C VAL A 408 -31.74 35.41 -1.99
N GLN A 409 -32.88 34.74 -1.81
CA GLN A 409 -33.82 34.45 -2.90
C GLN A 409 -34.36 35.72 -3.58
N LEU A 410 -34.76 36.72 -2.79
CA LEU A 410 -35.26 38.01 -3.32
C LEU A 410 -34.18 38.76 -4.09
N PHE A 411 -32.95 38.72 -3.60
CA PHE A 411 -31.81 39.34 -4.28
C PHE A 411 -31.48 38.61 -5.59
N LEU A 412 -31.38 37.27 -5.55
CA LEU A 412 -31.15 36.44 -6.75
C LEU A 412 -32.28 36.60 -7.77
N LYS A 413 -33.53 36.78 -7.34
CA LYS A 413 -34.64 37.07 -8.26
C LYS A 413 -34.37 38.34 -9.08
N LYS A 414 -33.91 39.43 -8.44
CA LYS A 414 -33.53 40.66 -9.15
C LYS A 414 -32.34 40.44 -10.10
N VAL A 415 -31.39 39.59 -9.72
CA VAL A 415 -30.26 39.22 -10.59
C VAL A 415 -30.76 38.45 -11.82
N ILE A 416 -31.68 37.50 -11.65
CA ILE A 416 -32.28 36.72 -12.75
C ILE A 416 -33.10 37.62 -13.68
N GLU A 417 -33.93 38.51 -13.12
CA GLU A 417 -34.73 39.49 -13.88
C GLU A 417 -33.87 40.45 -14.70
N ASN A 418 -32.63 40.71 -14.27
CA ASN A 418 -31.72 41.61 -14.95
C ASN A 418 -31.23 41.07 -16.31
N ASN A 419 -31.41 39.77 -16.64
CA ASN A 419 -31.16 39.11 -17.93
C ASN A 419 -29.79 39.34 -18.63
N GLU A 420 -28.88 40.12 -18.03
CA GLU A 420 -27.54 40.43 -18.53
C GLU A 420 -26.49 39.40 -18.07
N CYS A 421 -26.79 38.57 -17.06
CA CYS A 421 -25.84 37.59 -16.51
C CYS A 421 -26.47 36.23 -16.18
N LYS A 422 -25.97 35.17 -16.83
CA LYS A 422 -26.27 33.76 -16.54
C LYS A 422 -25.46 33.28 -15.33
N VAL A 423 -26.11 33.17 -14.16
CA VAL A 423 -25.49 32.77 -12.87
C VAL A 423 -26.19 31.56 -12.25
N GLU A 424 -26.67 30.63 -13.07
CA GLU A 424 -27.44 29.46 -12.64
C GLU A 424 -26.68 28.46 -11.75
N SER A 425 -25.36 28.55 -11.67
CA SER A 425 -24.53 27.74 -10.79
C SER A 425 -23.61 28.62 -9.93
N LEU A 426 -23.17 28.08 -8.78
CA LEU A 426 -22.21 28.77 -7.93
C LEU A 426 -20.90 29.05 -8.69
N GLY A 427 -20.42 28.10 -9.49
CA GLY A 427 -19.22 28.29 -10.31
C GLY A 427 -19.34 29.51 -11.26
N LYS A 428 -20.49 29.68 -11.92
CA LYS A 428 -20.75 30.85 -12.79
C LYS A 428 -20.87 32.15 -12.01
N TYR A 429 -21.43 32.10 -10.81
CA TYR A 429 -21.48 33.24 -9.90
C TYR A 429 -20.06 33.66 -9.48
N LEU A 430 -19.22 32.71 -9.06
CA LEU A 430 -17.85 32.99 -8.62
C LEU A 430 -16.94 33.47 -9.74
N ASP A 431 -17.02 32.88 -10.94
CA ASP A 431 -16.23 33.30 -12.11
C ASP A 431 -16.43 34.79 -12.47
N LYS A 432 -17.59 35.34 -12.12
CA LYS A 432 -17.98 36.72 -12.39
C LYS A 432 -17.88 37.66 -11.18
N THR A 433 -17.76 37.14 -9.95
CA THR A 433 -17.73 37.95 -8.71
C THR A 433 -16.42 37.89 -7.95
N SER A 434 -15.69 36.78 -8.07
CA SER A 434 -14.40 36.60 -7.41
C SER A 434 -13.30 37.31 -8.18
N HIS A 435 -12.28 37.79 -7.48
CA HIS A 435 -11.04 38.28 -8.10
C HIS A 435 -10.11 37.14 -8.55
N CYS A 436 -10.61 35.91 -8.65
CA CYS A 436 -9.84 34.75 -9.06
C CYS A 436 -9.80 34.60 -10.59
N GLY A 437 -9.00 35.45 -11.25
CA GLY A 437 -8.93 35.49 -12.72
C GLY A 437 -8.24 34.30 -13.40
N ASN A 438 -7.45 33.52 -12.65
CA ASN A 438 -6.61 32.45 -13.20
C ASN A 438 -7.33 31.09 -13.28
N TYR A 439 -8.39 30.90 -12.49
CA TYR A 439 -9.06 29.61 -12.36
C TYR A 439 -10.54 29.69 -12.66
N ASN A 440 -11.09 28.59 -13.17
CA ASN A 440 -12.51 28.38 -13.38
C ASN A 440 -13.06 27.45 -12.29
N PHE A 441 -14.19 27.82 -11.69
CA PHE A 441 -14.92 27.05 -10.67
C PHE A 441 -16.03 26.17 -11.25
N ASN A 442 -16.27 26.23 -12.56
CA ASN A 442 -17.33 25.47 -13.21
C ASN A 442 -16.87 24.04 -13.55
N TYR A 443 -17.73 23.07 -13.26
CA TYR A 443 -17.51 21.66 -13.57
C TYR A 443 -17.54 21.37 -15.09
N ASP A 444 -18.34 22.13 -15.83
CA ASP A 444 -18.40 22.03 -17.28
C ASP A 444 -17.28 22.89 -17.87
N ASN A 445 -16.28 22.22 -18.44
CA ASN A 445 -15.27 22.87 -19.29
C ASN A 445 -16.01 23.69 -20.35
N THR A 446 -15.95 25.01 -20.24
CA THR A 446 -16.44 25.90 -21.28
C THR A 446 -15.49 25.76 -22.47
N PRO A 447 -15.97 25.34 -23.66
CA PRO A 447 -15.12 25.23 -24.84
C PRO A 447 -14.53 26.61 -25.15
N GLY A 448 -13.20 26.73 -25.12
CA GLY A 448 -12.46 27.97 -25.43
C GLY A 448 -12.01 28.83 -24.23
N SER A 449 -12.17 28.38 -22.99
CA SER A 449 -11.57 29.06 -21.83
C SER A 449 -10.10 28.68 -21.65
N ASN A 450 -9.20 29.66 -21.58
CA ASN A 450 -7.76 29.48 -21.26
C ASN A 450 -7.49 29.37 -19.74
N ARG A 451 -8.51 29.36 -18.88
CA ARG A 451 -8.36 29.28 -17.40
C ARG A 451 -8.32 27.84 -16.92
N SER A 452 -7.40 27.52 -16.01
CA SER A 452 -7.29 26.18 -15.40
C SER A 452 -8.46 25.89 -14.47
N ASN A 453 -8.84 24.62 -14.29
CA ASN A 453 -9.89 24.25 -13.34
C ASN A 453 -9.36 24.38 -11.90
N ALA A 454 -10.08 25.13 -11.05
CA ALA A 454 -9.70 25.36 -9.66
C ALA A 454 -9.69 24.07 -8.81
N PHE A 455 -10.44 23.05 -9.24
CA PHE A 455 -10.57 21.77 -8.53
C PHE A 455 -9.86 20.61 -9.23
N GLU A 456 -8.89 20.91 -10.09
CA GLU A 456 -8.05 19.90 -10.70
C GLU A 456 -7.10 19.31 -9.64
N ILE A 457 -7.25 18.01 -9.33
CA ILE A 457 -6.49 17.32 -8.27
C ILE A 457 -4.97 17.35 -8.53
N THR A 458 -4.56 17.49 -9.78
CA THR A 458 -3.16 17.65 -10.15
C THR A 458 -3.08 18.59 -11.34
N PRO A 459 -2.45 19.78 -11.20
CA PRO A 459 -2.38 20.73 -12.29
C PRO A 459 -1.72 20.10 -13.50
N GLU A 460 -2.19 20.44 -14.70
CA GLU A 460 -1.73 19.82 -15.95
C GLU A 460 -0.20 19.77 -16.08
N LYS A 461 0.48 20.85 -15.69
CA LYS A 461 1.94 20.97 -15.65
C LYS A 461 2.62 19.86 -14.84
N PHE A 462 2.06 19.51 -13.68
CA PHE A 462 2.68 18.56 -12.75
C PHE A 462 2.12 17.14 -12.86
N LYS A 463 1.15 16.88 -13.75
CA LYS A 463 0.56 15.53 -13.92
C LYS A 463 1.60 14.44 -14.16
N LYS A 464 2.70 14.75 -14.85
CA LYS A 464 3.79 13.79 -15.09
C LYS A 464 4.70 13.63 -13.87
N ALA A 465 5.10 14.73 -13.24
CA ALA A 465 5.93 14.73 -12.03
C ALA A 465 5.24 14.05 -10.84
N CYS A 466 3.95 14.31 -10.61
CA CYS A 466 3.18 13.64 -9.55
C CYS A 466 2.88 12.16 -9.83
N LYS A 467 2.89 11.74 -11.10
CA LYS A 467 2.78 10.32 -11.51
C LYS A 467 4.13 9.60 -11.52
N CYS A 468 5.21 10.31 -11.21
CA CYS A 468 6.56 9.76 -11.19
C CYS A 468 6.65 8.74 -10.05
N LYS A 469 7.00 7.49 -10.39
CA LYS A 469 7.28 6.47 -9.38
C LYS A 469 8.68 6.74 -8.86
N ILE A 470 8.78 7.36 -7.68
CA ILE A 470 10.04 7.36 -6.93
C ILE A 470 10.45 5.90 -6.79
N PRO A 471 11.68 5.51 -7.19
CA PRO A 471 12.16 4.17 -6.96
C PRO A 471 12.09 3.92 -5.45
N ASN A 472 11.13 3.11 -5.00
CA ASN A 472 11.20 2.60 -3.64
C ASN A 472 12.49 1.76 -3.61
N PRO A 473 13.43 1.99 -2.67
CA PRO A 473 14.59 1.11 -2.57
C PRO A 473 14.18 -0.38 -2.49
N LEU A 474 13.02 -0.67 -1.89
CA LEU A 474 12.38 -1.99 -1.84
C LEU A 474 11.74 -2.47 -3.16
N GLU A 475 11.75 -1.71 -4.25
CA GLU A 475 11.45 -2.26 -5.58
C GLU A 475 12.60 -3.14 -6.08
N LYS A 476 13.81 -2.93 -5.54
CA LYS A 476 14.97 -3.79 -5.80
C LYS A 476 14.99 -4.93 -4.78
N CYS A 477 15.23 -6.14 -5.28
CA CYS A 477 15.39 -7.31 -4.44
C CYS A 477 16.60 -7.13 -3.50
N PRO A 478 16.52 -7.51 -2.21
CA PRO A 478 17.59 -7.33 -1.22
C PRO A 478 18.73 -8.37 -1.36
N ASN A 479 19.32 -8.45 -2.55
CA ASN A 479 20.47 -9.32 -2.86
C ASN A 479 21.81 -8.71 -2.41
N GLU A 480 22.94 -9.32 -2.79
CA GLU A 480 24.29 -8.86 -2.44
C GLU A 480 24.63 -7.48 -3.03
N GLU A 481 24.03 -7.11 -4.16
CA GLU A 481 24.24 -5.80 -4.82
C GLU A 481 23.41 -4.69 -4.16
N ASN A 482 22.28 -5.03 -3.55
CA ASN A 482 21.32 -4.09 -2.96
C ASN A 482 21.17 -4.29 -1.43
N LYS A 483 22.26 -4.60 -0.71
CA LYS A 483 22.24 -4.89 0.74
C LYS A 483 21.60 -3.78 1.57
N ASN A 484 21.81 -2.53 1.18
CA ASN A 484 21.37 -1.37 1.95
C ASN A 484 19.85 -1.14 1.89
N VAL A 485 19.12 -1.85 1.01
CA VAL A 485 17.65 -1.74 0.90
C VAL A 485 16.94 -2.09 2.21
N CYS A 486 17.51 -2.97 3.01
CA CYS A 486 16.91 -3.44 4.26
C CYS A 486 17.13 -2.51 5.47
N THR A 487 18.06 -1.55 5.38
CA THR A 487 18.40 -0.61 6.47
C THR A 487 17.22 0.25 6.93
N ARG A 488 16.19 0.39 6.08
CA ARG A 488 14.93 1.05 6.42
C ARG A 488 14.26 0.44 7.68
N PHE A 489 14.47 -0.85 7.94
CA PHE A 489 13.79 -1.56 9.02
C PHE A 489 14.56 -1.55 10.37
N ASP A 490 15.70 -0.86 10.46
CA ASP A 490 16.61 -0.88 11.63
C ASP A 490 16.01 -0.31 12.94
N LYS A 491 14.85 0.38 12.87
CA LYS A 491 14.20 1.07 14.01
C LYS A 491 12.73 0.67 14.26
N VAL A 492 12.28 -0.48 13.73
CA VAL A 492 10.85 -0.84 13.69
C VAL A 492 10.39 -1.66 14.90
N TYR A 493 9.25 -1.30 15.48
CA TYR A 493 8.53 -2.13 16.45
C TYR A 493 7.93 -3.34 15.75
N SER A 494 8.52 -4.53 15.93
CA SER A 494 8.14 -5.76 15.24
C SER A 494 7.20 -6.65 16.04
N CYS A 495 6.56 -7.62 15.37
CA CYS A 495 5.98 -8.76 16.06
C CYS A 495 7.06 -9.50 16.87
N THR A 496 6.80 -9.76 18.15
CA THR A 496 7.84 -10.11 19.14
C THR A 496 8.16 -11.61 19.21
N SER A 497 7.23 -12.47 18.80
CA SER A 497 7.42 -13.92 18.88
C SER A 497 6.49 -14.67 17.93
N LEU A 498 7.04 -15.69 17.26
CA LEU A 498 6.30 -16.68 16.50
C LEU A 498 6.46 -18.03 17.21
N SER A 499 5.45 -18.46 17.97
CA SER A 499 5.48 -19.76 18.65
C SER A 499 4.30 -20.60 18.17
N PHE A 500 4.52 -21.40 17.13
CA PHE A 500 3.58 -22.43 16.74
C PHE A 500 4.31 -23.70 16.33
N LYS A 501 3.69 -24.85 16.61
CA LYS A 501 4.09 -26.14 16.09
C LYS A 501 3.57 -26.30 14.67
N ASN A 502 4.45 -26.60 13.71
CA ASN A 502 4.03 -26.79 12.32
C ASN A 502 3.64 -28.26 12.11
N ASP A 503 2.58 -28.66 12.80
CA ASP A 503 2.20 -30.06 12.95
C ASP A 503 0.73 -30.14 12.56
N LEU A 504 0.33 -31.18 11.84
CA LEU A 504 -1.05 -31.33 11.40
C LEU A 504 -2.06 -31.39 12.56
N SER A 505 -1.63 -31.72 13.78
CA SER A 505 -2.48 -31.70 14.99
C SER A 505 -2.93 -30.29 15.37
N GLU A 506 -2.20 -29.26 14.92
CA GLU A 506 -2.53 -27.86 15.15
C GLU A 506 -3.48 -27.31 14.09
N TRP A 507 -3.80 -28.06 13.02
CA TRP A 507 -4.74 -27.61 11.99
C TRP A 507 -6.18 -27.76 12.47
N ASN A 508 -6.90 -26.64 12.53
CA ASN A 508 -8.29 -26.59 12.99
C ASN A 508 -9.05 -25.45 12.31
N ASN A 509 -10.37 -25.39 12.53
CA ASN A 509 -11.25 -24.38 11.95
C ASN A 509 -11.48 -23.17 12.86
N SER A 510 -10.61 -22.95 13.86
CA SER A 510 -10.77 -21.84 14.80
C SER A 510 -10.65 -20.50 14.08
N GLY A 511 -11.64 -19.62 14.29
CA GLY A 511 -11.68 -18.28 13.70
C GLY A 511 -12.22 -18.20 12.26
N VAL A 512 -12.56 -19.32 11.62
CA VAL A 512 -13.08 -19.34 10.23
C VAL A 512 -14.47 -18.69 10.13
N LYS A 513 -14.66 -17.82 9.13
CA LYS A 513 -15.95 -17.17 8.79
C LYS A 513 -16.93 -18.17 8.20
N ASN A 514 -18.20 -18.12 8.60
CA ASN A 514 -19.27 -18.99 8.06
C ASN A 514 -18.91 -20.49 8.05
N LYS A 515 -18.25 -20.99 9.11
CA LYS A 515 -17.74 -22.36 9.20
C LYS A 515 -18.81 -23.47 9.11
N GLU A 516 -20.08 -23.15 9.37
CA GLU A 516 -21.19 -24.13 9.23
C GLU A 516 -21.79 -24.14 7.82
N ASN A 517 -21.50 -23.11 7.01
CA ASN A 517 -22.08 -22.90 5.69
C ASN A 517 -20.98 -22.97 4.61
N ASP A 518 -20.65 -21.83 4.02
CA ASP A 518 -19.75 -21.73 2.86
C ASP A 518 -18.37 -22.31 3.14
N ASN A 519 -17.84 -22.11 4.35
CA ASN A 519 -16.49 -22.55 4.73
C ASN A 519 -16.49 -23.80 5.62
N ASN A 520 -17.56 -24.59 5.56
CA ASN A 520 -17.59 -25.90 6.18
C ASN A 520 -16.54 -26.82 5.54
N GLY A 521 -15.67 -27.39 6.38
CA GLY A 521 -14.53 -28.22 5.99
C GLY A 521 -13.19 -27.49 5.88
N VAL A 522 -13.16 -26.15 6.04
CA VAL A 522 -11.90 -25.37 5.99
C VAL A 522 -11.07 -25.60 7.26
N LEU A 523 -9.79 -25.90 7.08
CA LEU A 523 -8.78 -25.96 8.14
C LEU A 523 -7.77 -24.84 7.95
N VAL A 524 -7.48 -24.10 9.03
CA VAL A 524 -6.58 -22.95 9.01
C VAL A 524 -5.15 -23.41 9.36
N PRO A 525 -4.15 -23.06 8.53
CA PRO A 525 -2.75 -23.35 8.84
C PRO A 525 -2.33 -22.69 10.18
N PRO A 526 -1.58 -23.39 11.04
CA PRO A 526 -1.00 -22.80 12.25
C PRO A 526 -0.18 -21.52 11.96
N ARG A 527 0.48 -21.48 10.80
CA ARG A 527 1.20 -20.32 10.28
C ARG A 527 0.28 -19.11 10.09
N ARG A 528 -0.85 -19.25 9.39
CA ARG A 528 -1.84 -18.17 9.19
C ARG A 528 -2.40 -17.64 10.51
N ARG A 529 -2.68 -18.53 11.47
CA ARG A 529 -3.18 -18.15 12.81
C ARG A 529 -2.18 -17.31 13.61
N ASN A 530 -0.89 -17.43 13.29
CA ASN A 530 0.21 -16.69 13.92
C ASN A 530 0.85 -15.67 12.96
N LEU A 531 0.15 -15.28 11.88
CA LEU A 531 0.61 -14.26 10.94
C LEU A 531 0.75 -12.91 11.66
N CYS A 532 1.83 -12.19 11.41
CA CYS A 532 2.07 -10.87 11.99
C CYS A 532 1.09 -9.81 11.46
N ILE A 533 -0.13 -9.72 12.00
CA ILE A 533 -1.14 -8.74 11.57
C ILE A 533 -1.39 -7.63 12.60
N ASN A 534 -0.88 -7.81 13.83
CA ASN A 534 -1.16 -6.93 14.97
C ASN A 534 -0.73 -5.47 14.76
N LEU A 535 0.11 -5.16 13.76
CA LEU A 535 0.48 -3.77 13.47
C LEU A 535 -0.69 -2.99 12.86
N PHE A 536 -1.55 -3.64 12.07
CA PHE A 536 -2.69 -3.02 11.39
C PHE A 536 -4.05 -3.68 11.73
N SER A 537 -4.10 -4.66 12.63
CA SER A 537 -5.35 -5.35 13.01
C SER A 537 -5.76 -5.19 14.50
N LYS A 538 -5.00 -4.43 15.30
CA LYS A 538 -5.30 -4.21 16.73
C LYS A 538 -6.65 -3.51 16.95
N LYS A 539 -7.29 -3.78 18.10
CA LYS A 539 -8.58 -3.17 18.48
C LYS A 539 -8.56 -1.64 18.50
N ASP A 540 -7.45 -1.03 18.93
CA ASP A 540 -7.28 0.43 19.01
C ASP A 540 -6.59 1.03 17.78
N TYR A 541 -6.27 0.21 16.79
CA TYR A 541 -5.71 0.69 15.52
C TYR A 541 -6.68 1.70 14.89
N LYS A 542 -6.14 2.85 14.47
CA LYS A 542 -6.84 3.89 13.73
C LYS A 542 -5.99 4.27 12.53
N MET A 543 -6.38 3.73 11.38
CA MET A 543 -5.77 4.04 10.10
C MET A 543 -6.06 5.50 9.74
N LYS A 544 -5.02 6.34 9.56
CA LYS A 544 -5.19 7.76 9.22
C LYS A 544 -5.29 7.96 7.71
N ASP A 545 -4.39 7.32 6.96
CA ASP A 545 -4.34 7.39 5.50
C ASP A 545 -3.77 6.09 4.86
N GLU A 546 -3.64 6.09 3.53
CA GLU A 546 -3.13 4.97 2.73
C GLU A 546 -1.64 4.67 2.96
N ASN A 547 -0.82 5.70 3.17
CA ASN A 547 0.62 5.54 3.36
C ASN A 547 0.92 4.90 4.72
N ASP A 548 0.23 5.34 5.77
CA ASP A 548 0.32 4.73 7.11
C ASP A 548 0.05 3.22 7.06
N PHE A 549 -1.02 2.82 6.37
CA PHE A 549 -1.35 1.40 6.19
C PHE A 549 -0.27 0.64 5.40
N LYS A 550 0.24 1.25 4.33
CA LYS A 550 1.34 0.66 3.55
C LYS A 550 2.55 0.41 4.43
N GLU A 551 2.93 1.37 5.26
CA GLU A 551 4.07 1.21 6.18
C GLU A 551 3.83 0.10 7.21
N ASP A 552 2.66 0.05 7.82
CA ASP A 552 2.32 -1.00 8.78
C ASP A 552 2.30 -2.39 8.15
N LEU A 553 1.82 -2.51 6.90
CA LEU A 553 1.86 -3.75 6.11
C LEU A 553 3.30 -4.17 5.80
N LEU A 554 4.16 -3.23 5.39
CA LEU A 554 5.57 -3.52 5.12
C LEU A 554 6.32 -3.96 6.39
N ASN A 555 6.06 -3.32 7.52
CA ASN A 555 6.64 -3.68 8.82
C ASN A 555 6.18 -5.06 9.29
N ALA A 556 4.92 -5.41 9.03
CA ALA A 556 4.35 -6.72 9.31
C ALA A 556 4.96 -7.80 8.42
N ALA A 557 5.10 -7.54 7.13
CA ALA A 557 5.75 -8.42 6.17
C ALA A 557 7.22 -8.68 6.55
N PHE A 558 7.98 -7.62 6.84
CA PHE A 558 9.36 -7.72 7.33
C PHE A 558 9.45 -8.57 8.61
N SER A 559 8.61 -8.28 9.61
CA SER A 559 8.57 -9.04 10.86
C SER A 559 8.27 -10.52 10.62
N GLN A 560 7.33 -10.82 9.73
CA GLN A 560 6.97 -12.20 9.38
C GLN A 560 8.13 -12.94 8.72
N GLY A 561 8.82 -12.30 7.76
CA GLY A 561 10.01 -12.86 7.11
C GLY A 561 11.11 -13.17 8.12
N LYS A 562 11.38 -12.25 9.06
CA LYS A 562 12.34 -12.43 10.15
C LYS A 562 11.98 -13.62 11.04
N LEU A 563 10.74 -13.70 11.48
CA LEU A 563 10.25 -14.76 12.37
C LEU A 563 10.26 -16.14 11.70
N LEU A 564 9.93 -16.22 10.41
CA LEU A 564 10.00 -17.47 9.64
C LEU A 564 11.46 -17.87 9.37
N GLY A 565 12.33 -16.91 9.05
CA GLY A 565 13.77 -17.14 8.92
C GLY A 565 14.39 -17.70 10.20
N LYS A 566 13.97 -17.19 11.37
CA LYS A 566 14.40 -17.72 12.67
C LYS A 566 13.93 -19.15 12.91
N LYS A 567 12.67 -19.44 12.56
CA LYS A 567 12.06 -20.76 12.77
C LYS A 567 12.68 -21.84 11.87
N TYR A 568 13.05 -21.47 10.66
CA TYR A 568 13.57 -22.38 9.63
C TYR A 568 15.03 -22.07 9.27
N SER A 569 15.85 -21.64 10.24
CA SER A 569 17.22 -21.18 10.03
C SER A 569 18.14 -22.21 9.33
N ASN A 570 17.87 -23.50 9.50
CA ASN A 570 18.61 -24.60 8.85
C ASN A 570 17.90 -25.18 7.60
N TYR A 571 16.75 -24.61 7.21
CA TYR A 571 15.82 -25.18 6.22
C TYR A 571 15.30 -24.07 5.29
N SER A 572 16.18 -23.53 4.44
CA SER A 572 15.89 -22.36 3.60
C SER A 572 14.71 -22.57 2.65
N ASN A 573 14.54 -23.76 2.09
CA ASN A 573 13.39 -24.08 1.22
C ASN A 573 12.06 -24.06 2.00
N GLU A 574 12.02 -24.62 3.20
CA GLU A 574 10.84 -24.54 4.06
C GLU A 574 10.53 -23.11 4.52
N ALA A 575 11.57 -22.31 4.76
CA ALA A 575 11.40 -20.89 5.04
C ALA A 575 10.73 -20.17 3.86
N TYR A 576 11.22 -20.44 2.64
CA TYR A 576 10.70 -19.87 1.40
C TYR A 576 9.23 -20.22 1.16
N GLU A 577 8.87 -21.50 1.25
CA GLU A 577 7.47 -21.94 1.08
C GLU A 577 6.55 -21.29 2.13
N ALA A 578 6.96 -21.28 3.40
CA ALA A 578 6.20 -20.62 4.46
C ALA A 578 6.05 -19.10 4.25
N MET A 579 7.07 -18.45 3.67
CA MET A 579 7.03 -17.04 3.29
C MET A 579 6.04 -16.81 2.14
N LYS A 580 6.06 -17.64 1.08
CA LYS A 580 5.08 -17.54 -0.03
C LYS A 580 3.64 -17.68 0.45
N PHE A 581 3.34 -18.67 1.30
CA PHE A 581 2.00 -18.82 1.87
C PHE A 581 1.60 -17.61 2.72
N SER A 582 2.53 -17.05 3.51
CA SER A 582 2.25 -15.85 4.32
C SER A 582 2.06 -14.59 3.48
N TYR A 583 2.83 -14.44 2.41
CA TYR A 583 2.67 -13.37 1.42
C TYR A 583 1.30 -13.41 0.76
N ALA A 584 0.86 -14.60 0.32
CA ALA A 584 -0.45 -14.78 -0.29
C ALA A 584 -1.60 -14.56 0.72
N ASP A 585 -1.40 -14.92 1.99
CA ASP A 585 -2.37 -14.58 3.05
C ASP A 585 -2.47 -13.06 3.30
N TYR A 586 -1.34 -12.32 3.27
CA TYR A 586 -1.39 -10.85 3.32
C TYR A 586 -2.19 -10.28 2.14
N SER A 587 -2.01 -10.84 0.94
CA SER A 587 -2.83 -10.50 -0.23
C SER A 587 -4.32 -10.65 0.05
N ASP A 588 -4.77 -11.78 0.59
CA ASP A 588 -6.20 -11.99 0.87
C ASP A 588 -6.75 -11.02 1.90
N ILE A 589 -5.94 -10.66 2.89
CA ILE A 589 -6.31 -9.68 3.91
C ILE A 589 -6.51 -8.31 3.26
N VAL A 590 -5.57 -7.89 2.41
CA VAL A 590 -5.61 -6.61 1.69
C VAL A 590 -6.74 -6.58 0.67
N LYS A 591 -6.98 -7.66 -0.09
CA LYS A 591 -8.08 -7.79 -1.07
C LYS A 591 -9.44 -7.99 -0.41
N GLY A 592 -9.48 -8.38 0.86
CA GLY A 592 -10.73 -8.62 1.62
C GLY A 592 -11.34 -10.00 1.40
N THR A 593 -10.61 -10.92 0.78
CA THR A 593 -11.05 -12.29 0.48
C THR A 593 -10.78 -13.26 1.63
N ASP A 594 -9.92 -12.90 2.59
CA ASP A 594 -9.47 -13.76 3.70
C ASP A 594 -10.63 -14.40 4.49
N MET A 595 -10.50 -15.70 4.79
CA MET A 595 -11.54 -16.54 5.40
C MET A 595 -11.62 -16.44 6.93
N MET A 596 -10.85 -15.56 7.59
CA MET A 596 -10.89 -15.39 9.04
C MET A 596 -11.91 -14.31 9.48
N ASN A 597 -12.48 -14.48 10.67
CA ASN A 597 -13.52 -13.59 11.22
C ASN A 597 -13.00 -12.35 11.95
N ASP A 598 -11.72 -12.33 12.32
CA ASP A 598 -11.10 -11.31 13.17
C ASP A 598 -10.81 -9.98 12.47
N LEU A 599 -11.01 -9.91 11.14
CA LEU A 599 -10.66 -8.76 10.32
C LEU A 599 -11.84 -7.85 9.92
N LYS A 600 -13.03 -8.04 10.51
CA LYS A 600 -14.22 -7.24 10.15
C LYS A 600 -14.01 -5.73 10.27
N LYS A 601 -13.33 -5.29 11.34
CA LYS A 601 -13.02 -3.86 11.57
C LYS A 601 -12.04 -3.34 10.50
N LEU A 602 -10.93 -4.05 10.29
CA LEU A 602 -9.92 -3.71 9.29
C LEU A 602 -10.55 -3.61 7.89
N ASN A 603 -11.37 -4.58 7.50
CA ASN A 603 -12.05 -4.55 6.20
C ASN A 603 -12.95 -3.32 6.03
N LYS A 604 -13.66 -2.88 7.08
CA LYS A 604 -14.47 -1.66 7.03
C LYS A 604 -13.60 -0.41 6.85
N GLU A 605 -12.48 -0.33 7.54
CA GLU A 605 -11.53 0.79 7.43
C GLU A 605 -10.86 0.82 6.04
N LEU A 606 -10.39 -0.33 5.53
CA LEU A 606 -9.83 -0.46 4.18
C LEU A 606 -10.84 -0.09 3.09
N ASN A 607 -12.10 -0.53 3.19
CA ASN A 607 -13.13 -0.15 2.24
C ASN A 607 -13.42 1.36 2.25
N THR A 608 -13.29 2.00 3.41
CA THR A 608 -13.49 3.46 3.55
C THR A 608 -12.30 4.22 2.95
N LEU A 609 -11.09 3.72 3.14
CA LEU A 609 -9.85 4.38 2.73
C LEU A 609 -9.51 4.18 1.26
N LEU A 610 -9.70 2.97 0.74
CA LEU A 610 -9.45 2.62 -0.66
C LEU A 610 -10.67 2.88 -1.56
N LYS A 611 -11.83 3.27 -0.97
CA LYS A 611 -13.08 3.72 -1.61
C LYS A 611 -13.45 2.99 -2.91
N GLU A 612 -14.15 1.86 -2.80
CA GLU A 612 -14.93 1.30 -3.92
C GLU A 612 -16.31 1.98 -3.97
N THR A 613 -16.62 2.78 -5.00
CA THR A 613 -18.02 3.18 -5.26
C THR A 613 -18.36 3.31 -6.75
N GLU A 614 -19.56 2.84 -7.10
CA GLU A 614 -20.15 2.71 -8.45
C GLU A 614 -20.46 4.04 -9.18
N LYS A 615 -20.01 5.21 -8.71
CA LYS A 615 -20.35 6.51 -9.32
C LYS A 615 -19.17 7.48 -9.35
N GLY A 616 -18.29 7.26 -10.33
CA GLY A 616 -17.60 8.30 -11.09
C GLY A 616 -16.83 9.39 -10.33
N ASP A 617 -15.79 9.01 -9.58
CA ASP A 617 -14.43 9.55 -9.73
C ASP A 617 -13.42 8.69 -8.94
N ILE A 618 -12.19 8.59 -9.43
CA ILE A 618 -11.21 7.48 -9.27
C ILE A 618 -11.16 6.83 -7.86
N SER A 619 -11.79 5.66 -7.80
CA SER A 619 -11.68 4.60 -6.77
C SER A 619 -10.42 3.79 -7.02
N VAL A 620 -9.49 3.65 -6.07
CA VAL A 620 -8.43 2.64 -6.16
C VAL A 620 -9.00 1.34 -5.60
N ASP A 621 -9.51 0.49 -6.48
CA ASP A 621 -9.95 -0.86 -6.13
C ASP A 621 -8.86 -1.59 -5.31
N ARG A 622 -9.24 -2.31 -4.24
CA ARG A 622 -8.30 -2.95 -3.29
C ARG A 622 -7.37 -3.94 -4.00
N LYS A 623 -7.86 -4.59 -5.06
CA LYS A 623 -7.06 -5.49 -5.89
C LYS A 623 -6.01 -4.71 -6.69
N THR A 624 -6.42 -3.61 -7.32
CA THR A 624 -5.49 -2.67 -8.01
C THR A 624 -4.42 -2.15 -7.05
N TRP A 625 -4.80 -1.78 -5.82
CA TRP A 625 -3.86 -1.35 -4.79
C TRP A 625 -2.84 -2.43 -4.44
N TRP A 626 -3.29 -3.68 -4.24
CA TRP A 626 -2.38 -4.79 -3.98
C TRP A 626 -1.43 -5.01 -5.16
N ASP A 627 -1.94 -5.08 -6.39
CA ASP A 627 -1.13 -5.30 -7.59
C ASP A 627 -0.02 -4.24 -7.74
N ASP A 628 -0.31 -2.98 -7.37
CA ASP A 628 0.67 -1.88 -7.37
C ASP A 628 1.74 -1.98 -6.27
N ASN A 629 1.49 -2.73 -5.20
CA ASN A 629 2.34 -2.78 -4.01
C ASN A 629 2.96 -4.16 -3.71
N LYS A 630 2.51 -5.22 -4.39
CA LYS A 630 2.86 -6.61 -4.05
C LYS A 630 4.37 -6.91 -4.10
N ASN A 631 5.09 -6.31 -5.04
CA ASN A 631 6.56 -6.44 -5.14
C ASN A 631 7.28 -5.91 -3.88
N VAL A 632 6.90 -4.73 -3.41
CA VAL A 632 7.57 -4.11 -2.25
C VAL A 632 7.24 -4.84 -0.94
N VAL A 633 6.07 -5.48 -0.85
CA VAL A 633 5.69 -6.36 0.27
C VAL A 633 6.56 -7.61 0.29
N TRP A 634 6.77 -8.25 -0.87
CA TRP A 634 7.64 -9.43 -0.97
C TRP A 634 9.10 -9.10 -0.60
N ASN A 635 9.65 -8.01 -1.13
CA ASN A 635 11.02 -7.59 -0.81
C ASN A 635 11.19 -7.21 0.66
N ALA A 636 10.16 -6.67 1.32
CA ALA A 636 10.16 -6.46 2.77
C ALA A 636 10.26 -7.80 3.54
N MET A 637 9.52 -8.84 3.12
CA MET A 637 9.65 -10.18 3.71
C MET A 637 11.05 -10.75 3.54
N LEU A 638 11.65 -10.62 2.35
CA LEU A 638 13.02 -11.06 2.08
C LEU A 638 14.05 -10.33 2.95
N CYS A 639 13.88 -9.01 3.16
CA CYS A 639 14.70 -8.24 4.08
C CYS A 639 14.64 -8.78 5.51
N GLY A 640 13.44 -9.18 5.97
CA GLY A 640 13.26 -9.81 7.28
C GLY A 640 14.05 -11.12 7.41
N TYR A 641 13.93 -12.00 6.41
CA TYR A 641 14.65 -13.28 6.38
C TYR A 641 16.18 -13.07 6.41
N LYS A 642 16.68 -12.15 5.59
CA LYS A 642 18.10 -11.82 5.49
C LYS A 642 18.67 -11.25 6.78
N THR A 643 17.90 -10.38 7.45
CA THR A 643 18.32 -9.77 8.73
C THR A 643 18.52 -10.82 9.83
N GLU A 644 17.74 -11.91 9.83
CA GLU A 644 17.94 -12.99 10.81
C GLU A 644 19.08 -13.95 10.40
N ASN A 645 19.32 -14.10 9.09
CA ASN A 645 20.26 -15.07 8.53
C ASN A 645 21.40 -14.38 7.77
N GLU A 646 22.05 -13.38 8.39
CA GLU A 646 23.05 -12.52 7.73
C GLU A 646 24.23 -13.29 7.09
N ASN A 647 24.53 -14.50 7.56
CA ASN A 647 25.59 -15.37 7.05
C ASN A 647 25.15 -16.26 5.87
N GLN A 648 23.87 -16.26 5.49
CA GLN A 648 23.33 -17.06 4.39
C GLN A 648 23.04 -16.16 3.17
N GLN A 649 23.60 -16.52 2.01
CA GLN A 649 23.27 -15.81 0.77
C GLN A 649 21.82 -16.08 0.37
N LEU A 650 21.09 -15.01 0.05
CA LEU A 650 19.75 -15.11 -0.51
C LEU A 650 19.83 -15.72 -1.91
N ASN A 651 19.06 -16.79 -2.16
CA ASN A 651 18.98 -17.38 -3.48
C ASN A 651 18.35 -16.36 -4.46
N SER A 652 19.04 -16.08 -5.57
CA SER A 652 18.61 -15.09 -6.57
C SER A 652 17.23 -15.40 -7.16
N SER A 653 16.82 -16.68 -7.19
CA SER A 653 15.48 -17.08 -7.64
C SER A 653 14.34 -16.55 -6.75
N TRP A 654 14.62 -16.23 -5.48
CA TRP A 654 13.62 -15.69 -4.54
C TRP A 654 13.27 -14.24 -4.84
N CYS A 655 14.02 -13.55 -5.69
CA CYS A 655 13.73 -12.19 -6.12
C CYS A 655 12.50 -12.11 -7.05
N ASN A 656 12.05 -13.24 -7.61
CA ASN A 656 10.81 -13.28 -8.37
C ASN A 656 9.63 -13.21 -7.40
N VAL A 657 8.75 -12.23 -7.60
CA VAL A 657 7.55 -12.07 -6.80
C VAL A 657 6.66 -13.31 -6.99
N PRO A 658 6.20 -13.96 -5.91
CA PRO A 658 5.35 -15.14 -6.02
C PRO A 658 4.00 -14.78 -6.64
N ASP A 659 3.50 -15.64 -7.54
CA ASP A 659 2.16 -15.52 -8.15
C ASP A 659 1.08 -16.26 -7.35
N ASP A 660 1.45 -16.84 -6.19
CA ASP A 660 0.53 -17.55 -5.30
C ASP A 660 -0.67 -16.70 -4.89
N ASP A 661 -0.55 -15.36 -4.91
CA ASP A 661 -1.59 -14.40 -4.54
C ASP A 661 -2.81 -14.37 -5.49
N TYR A 662 -2.73 -15.03 -6.65
CA TYR A 662 -3.84 -15.22 -7.59
C TYR A 662 -4.66 -16.51 -7.33
N ILE A 663 -4.12 -17.44 -6.55
CA ILE A 663 -4.78 -18.72 -6.23
C ILE A 663 -5.91 -18.46 -5.21
N ASP A 664 -6.93 -19.32 -5.14
CA ASP A 664 -7.92 -19.22 -4.05
C ASP A 664 -7.28 -19.59 -2.70
N GLN A 665 -7.61 -18.85 -1.64
CA GLN A 665 -7.01 -19.06 -0.31
C GLN A 665 -7.21 -20.50 0.21
N PHE A 666 -8.38 -21.10 -0.03
CA PHE A 666 -8.63 -22.47 0.40
C PHE A 666 -7.72 -23.45 -0.35
N LEU A 667 -7.52 -23.26 -1.65
CA LEU A 667 -6.67 -24.13 -2.47
C LEU A 667 -5.18 -24.04 -2.06
N ARG A 668 -4.71 -22.86 -1.64
CA ARG A 668 -3.38 -22.69 -1.03
C ARG A 668 -3.26 -23.43 0.30
N TRP A 669 -4.25 -23.28 1.20
CA TRP A 669 -4.21 -24.00 2.47
C TRP A 669 -4.32 -25.52 2.29
N LEU A 670 -5.04 -25.98 1.25
CA LEU A 670 -5.13 -27.40 0.88
C LEU A 670 -3.76 -27.96 0.45
N THR A 671 -3.01 -27.22 -0.36
CA THR A 671 -1.65 -27.62 -0.78
C THR A 671 -0.66 -27.55 0.38
N GLU A 672 -0.71 -26.51 1.22
CA GLU A 672 0.10 -26.41 2.45
C GLU A 672 -0.17 -27.57 3.42
N TRP A 673 -1.44 -27.97 3.59
CA TRP A 673 -1.83 -29.13 4.41
C TRP A 673 -1.25 -30.42 3.84
N ALA A 674 -1.34 -30.61 2.52
CA ALA A 674 -0.84 -31.81 1.87
C ALA A 674 0.68 -31.95 1.92
N GLN A 675 1.42 -30.84 1.79
CA GLN A 675 2.87 -30.82 1.96
C GLN A 675 3.25 -31.32 3.36
N GLN A 676 2.57 -30.80 4.38
CA GLN A 676 2.81 -31.20 5.76
C GLN A 676 2.39 -32.65 6.02
N TYR A 677 1.28 -33.11 5.44
CA TYR A 677 0.83 -34.51 5.48
C TYR A 677 1.88 -35.46 4.92
N CYS A 678 2.38 -35.20 3.72
CA CYS A 678 3.41 -36.05 3.12
C CYS A 678 4.69 -36.07 3.95
N LYS A 679 5.11 -34.93 4.49
CA LYS A 679 6.29 -34.85 5.37
C LYS A 679 6.12 -35.72 6.63
N GLU A 680 5.01 -35.57 7.35
CA GLU A 680 4.73 -36.38 8.54
C GLU A 680 4.60 -37.87 8.24
N LYS A 681 3.94 -38.22 7.13
CA LYS A 681 3.74 -39.61 6.69
C LYS A 681 5.06 -40.31 6.43
N LEU A 682 5.93 -39.71 5.61
CA LEU A 682 7.22 -40.28 5.25
C LEU A 682 8.13 -40.45 6.48
N ILE A 683 8.15 -39.47 7.39
CA ILE A 683 8.92 -39.56 8.64
C ILE A 683 8.41 -40.72 9.50
N LYS A 684 7.10 -40.86 9.67
CA LYS A 684 6.50 -41.94 10.47
C LYS A 684 6.78 -43.31 9.85
N ALA A 685 6.59 -43.45 8.54
CA ALA A 685 6.91 -44.67 7.80
C ALA A 685 8.38 -45.07 7.97
N HIS A 686 9.30 -44.10 7.86
CA HIS A 686 10.73 -44.33 8.03
C HIS A 686 11.09 -44.78 9.46
N ILE A 687 10.51 -44.15 10.49
CA ILE A 687 10.72 -44.54 11.90
C ILE A 687 10.27 -45.98 12.12
N ILE A 688 9.09 -46.35 11.62
CA ILE A 688 8.55 -47.71 11.78
C ILE A 688 9.39 -48.71 11.00
N ASN A 689 9.75 -48.42 9.75
CA ASN A 689 10.60 -49.31 8.95
C ASN A 689 11.97 -49.55 9.60
N THR A 690 12.54 -48.52 10.22
CA THR A 690 13.85 -48.60 10.86
C THR A 690 13.78 -49.39 12.17
N LYS A 691 12.80 -49.11 13.02
CA LYS A 691 12.66 -49.74 14.34
C LYS A 691 12.03 -51.13 14.30
N CYS A 692 11.16 -51.40 13.32
CA CYS A 692 10.34 -52.61 13.22
C CYS A 692 10.61 -53.41 11.96
N LYS A 693 11.85 -53.35 11.47
CA LYS A 693 12.30 -53.90 10.19
C LYS A 693 11.90 -55.38 10.00
N ASP A 694 12.08 -56.20 11.03
CA ASP A 694 11.78 -57.64 10.98
C ASP A 694 10.29 -57.94 10.71
N ILE A 695 9.39 -57.09 11.21
CA ILE A 695 7.94 -57.20 11.00
C ILE A 695 7.59 -56.71 9.60
N VAL A 696 8.14 -55.56 9.19
CA VAL A 696 7.89 -54.98 7.86
C VAL A 696 8.36 -55.94 6.76
N GLU A 697 9.53 -56.56 6.91
CA GLU A 697 10.08 -57.51 5.93
C GLU A 697 9.42 -58.90 5.96
N GLY A 698 8.41 -59.11 6.82
CA GLY A 698 7.63 -60.35 6.89
C GLY A 698 8.36 -61.51 7.57
N ARG A 699 9.39 -61.22 8.38
CA ARG A 699 10.19 -62.24 9.08
C ARG A 699 9.54 -62.73 10.39
N LYS A 700 8.57 -62.00 10.96
CA LYS A 700 7.81 -62.38 12.17
C LYS A 700 6.36 -61.84 12.18
N HIS A 701 5.43 -62.70 12.64
CA HIS A 701 4.01 -62.48 12.98
C HIS A 701 3.08 -61.99 11.84
N LYS A 702 1.83 -62.50 11.80
CA LYS A 702 0.85 -62.27 10.71
C LYS A 702 -0.35 -61.39 11.12
N SER A 703 -0.40 -60.95 12.38
CA SER A 703 -1.48 -60.12 12.93
C SER A 703 -0.94 -59.11 13.97
N MET A 704 -1.58 -57.94 14.08
CA MET A 704 -1.22 -56.86 15.01
C MET A 704 -1.29 -57.32 16.48
N VAL A 705 -2.16 -58.30 16.77
CA VAL A 705 -2.35 -58.90 18.09
C VAL A 705 -1.14 -59.73 18.51
N ASP A 706 -0.44 -60.33 17.54
CA ASP A 706 0.67 -61.28 17.75
C ASP A 706 2.04 -60.60 17.87
N ILE A 707 2.12 -59.27 17.73
CA ILE A 707 3.36 -58.52 17.93
C ILE A 707 3.72 -58.56 19.43
N THR A 708 4.79 -59.31 19.75
CA THR A 708 5.34 -59.42 21.11
C THR A 708 6.26 -58.25 21.46
N ASP A 709 6.81 -57.55 20.47
CA ASP A 709 7.61 -56.34 20.65
C ASP A 709 6.71 -55.14 21.01
N VAL A 710 6.83 -54.68 22.26
CA VAL A 710 5.99 -53.60 22.82
C VAL A 710 6.23 -52.26 22.12
N GLU A 711 7.46 -51.96 21.70
CA GLU A 711 7.78 -50.71 21.03
C GLU A 711 7.18 -50.69 19.62
N CYS A 712 7.31 -51.78 18.87
CA CYS A 712 6.73 -51.90 17.54
C CYS A 712 5.21 -51.90 17.56
N LYS A 713 4.60 -52.62 18.50
CA LYS A 713 3.14 -52.61 18.66
C LYS A 713 2.62 -51.19 18.89
N ARG A 714 3.28 -50.40 19.73
CA ARG A 714 2.93 -49.00 19.98
C ARG A 714 3.09 -48.14 18.72
N LEU A 715 4.20 -48.27 18.00
CA LEU A 715 4.46 -47.48 16.79
C LEU A 715 3.43 -47.73 15.68
N PHE A 716 2.99 -48.98 15.50
CA PHE A 716 1.92 -49.31 14.55
C PHE A 716 0.57 -48.72 15.01
N ILE A 717 0.20 -48.86 16.29
CA ILE A 717 -1.03 -48.24 16.84
C ILE A 717 -1.00 -46.72 16.63
N ASP A 718 0.09 -46.05 17.01
CA ASP A 718 0.25 -44.59 16.84
C ASP A 718 0.13 -44.16 15.36
N TYR A 719 0.54 -45.02 14.42
CA TYR A 719 0.46 -44.76 12.98
C TYR A 719 -0.97 -44.93 12.44
N GLU A 720 -1.67 -45.97 12.89
CA GLU A 720 -3.10 -46.18 12.60
C GLU A 720 -3.95 -45.00 13.11
N GLU A 721 -3.75 -44.61 14.38
CA GLU A 721 -4.48 -43.49 14.98
C GLU A 721 -4.22 -42.18 14.24
N TRP A 722 -2.97 -41.96 13.82
CA TRP A 722 -2.60 -40.79 13.02
C TRP A 722 -3.37 -40.78 11.69
N PHE A 723 -3.42 -41.88 10.94
CA PHE A 723 -4.22 -41.97 9.70
C PHE A 723 -5.71 -41.71 9.96
N ARG A 724 -6.28 -42.30 11.01
CA ARG A 724 -7.70 -42.09 11.37
C ARG A 724 -8.01 -40.62 11.61
N TYR A 725 -7.13 -39.91 12.30
CA TYR A 725 -7.31 -38.48 12.55
C TYR A 725 -7.16 -37.64 11.26
N ARG A 726 -6.17 -37.97 10.41
CA ARG A 726 -5.96 -37.28 9.12
C ARG A 726 -7.05 -37.53 8.09
N TYR A 727 -7.64 -38.72 8.10
CA TYR A 727 -8.79 -39.04 7.25
C TYR A 727 -9.96 -38.08 7.48
N ASN A 728 -10.29 -37.76 8.74
CA ASN A 728 -11.36 -36.81 9.05
C ASN A 728 -11.05 -35.39 8.56
N GLN A 729 -9.80 -34.95 8.69
CA GLN A 729 -9.34 -33.66 8.15
C GLN A 729 -9.45 -33.65 6.61
N TRP A 730 -8.94 -34.70 5.95
CA TRP A 730 -8.97 -34.86 4.50
C TRP A 730 -10.39 -34.91 3.94
N LYS A 731 -11.30 -35.60 4.63
CA LYS A 731 -12.72 -35.66 4.28
C LYS A 731 -13.34 -34.28 4.23
N GLY A 732 -13.16 -33.48 5.29
CA GLY A 732 -13.68 -32.10 5.35
C GLY A 732 -13.10 -31.20 4.25
N LEU A 733 -11.79 -31.28 4.03
CA LEU A 733 -11.11 -30.55 2.95
C LEU A 733 -11.65 -30.96 1.56
N SER A 734 -11.80 -32.27 1.31
CA SER A 734 -12.30 -32.80 0.05
C SER A 734 -13.75 -32.38 -0.23
N GLU A 735 -14.60 -32.39 0.80
CA GLU A 735 -15.98 -31.91 0.70
C GLU A 735 -16.05 -30.41 0.36
N LYS A 736 -15.20 -29.59 0.99
CA LYS A 736 -15.09 -28.15 0.68
C LYS A 736 -14.60 -27.91 -0.75
N TYR A 737 -13.62 -28.67 -1.23
CA TYR A 737 -13.16 -28.60 -2.62
C TYR A 737 -14.30 -28.86 -3.62
N ILE A 738 -15.08 -29.93 -3.38
CA ILE A 738 -16.24 -30.27 -4.23
C ILE A 738 -17.29 -29.16 -4.21
N LYS A 739 -17.53 -28.53 -3.05
CA LYS A 739 -18.45 -27.38 -2.94
C LYS A 739 -18.00 -26.18 -3.79
N ILE A 740 -16.70 -25.84 -3.75
CA ILE A 740 -16.12 -24.78 -4.59
C ILE A 740 -16.35 -25.09 -6.06
N LYS A 741 -16.05 -26.33 -6.49
CA LYS A 741 -16.23 -26.79 -7.88
C LYS A 741 -17.69 -26.72 -8.36
N LYS A 742 -18.65 -27.01 -7.48
CA LYS A 742 -20.09 -26.98 -7.80
C LYS A 742 -20.69 -25.57 -7.80
N SER A 743 -20.03 -24.58 -7.21
CA SER A 743 -20.54 -23.22 -7.13
C SER A 743 -20.46 -22.52 -8.50
N LYS A 744 -21.63 -22.19 -9.09
CA LYS A 744 -21.71 -21.53 -10.42
C LYS A 744 -21.62 -20.01 -10.38
N ASN A 745 -21.54 -19.37 -9.21
CA ASN A 745 -21.98 -17.97 -9.04
C ASN A 745 -21.02 -17.02 -8.27
N SER A 746 -19.72 -17.14 -8.45
CA SER A 746 -18.77 -16.18 -7.87
C SER A 746 -17.49 -16.18 -8.69
N GLY A 747 -16.90 -15.01 -8.94
CA GLY A 747 -15.73 -14.78 -9.82
C GLY A 747 -14.40 -15.41 -9.35
N VAL A 748 -14.44 -16.66 -8.89
CA VAL A 748 -13.32 -17.50 -8.47
C VAL A 748 -12.88 -18.33 -9.68
N ASN A 749 -11.57 -18.46 -9.89
CA ASN A 749 -11.00 -19.35 -10.90
C ASN A 749 -11.30 -20.79 -10.47
N ILE A 750 -12.30 -21.43 -11.07
CA ILE A 750 -12.73 -22.78 -10.70
C ILE A 750 -11.60 -23.77 -11.05
N PRO A 751 -11.13 -24.59 -10.10
CA PRO A 751 -10.08 -25.56 -10.39
C PRO A 751 -10.55 -26.57 -11.43
N SER A 752 -9.66 -26.90 -12.37
CA SER A 752 -9.97 -27.78 -13.51
C SER A 752 -10.09 -29.25 -13.13
N GLU A 753 -9.44 -29.65 -12.04
CA GLU A 753 -9.27 -31.03 -11.60
C GLU A 753 -10.53 -31.53 -10.89
N GLU A 754 -10.87 -32.80 -11.10
CA GLU A 754 -12.18 -33.26 -10.69
C GLU A 754 -12.39 -33.35 -9.17
N CYS A 755 -11.31 -33.60 -8.43
CA CYS A 755 -11.27 -33.91 -7.01
C CYS A 755 -10.02 -33.30 -6.34
N ALA A 756 -10.06 -33.14 -5.01
CA ALA A 756 -8.98 -32.52 -4.23
C ALA A 756 -7.64 -33.26 -4.36
N ALA A 757 -7.67 -34.60 -4.45
CA ALA A 757 -6.46 -35.40 -4.66
C ALA A 757 -5.77 -35.04 -5.98
N SER A 758 -6.50 -35.01 -7.11
CA SER A 758 -5.94 -34.66 -8.43
C SER A 758 -5.39 -33.22 -8.44
N TYR A 759 -6.08 -32.30 -7.78
CA TYR A 759 -5.60 -30.93 -7.62
C TYR A 759 -4.26 -30.88 -6.90
N VAL A 760 -4.16 -31.50 -5.72
CA VAL A 760 -2.91 -31.52 -4.95
C VAL A 760 -1.79 -32.20 -5.72
N THR A 761 -2.03 -33.35 -6.36
CA THR A 761 -1.01 -34.08 -7.13
C THR A 761 -0.39 -33.21 -8.23
N LYS A 762 -1.18 -32.34 -8.87
CA LYS A 762 -0.71 -31.50 -9.97
C LYS A 762 -0.07 -30.18 -9.49
N HIS A 763 -0.56 -29.61 -8.38
CA HIS A 763 -0.18 -28.27 -7.94
C HIS A 763 0.78 -28.24 -6.74
N CYS A 764 1.00 -29.37 -6.07
CA CYS A 764 1.94 -29.47 -4.96
C CYS A 764 3.30 -30.04 -5.39
N ASN A 765 4.19 -29.16 -5.84
CA ASN A 765 5.60 -29.50 -6.08
C ASN A 765 6.26 -29.88 -4.74
N GLY A 766 6.45 -31.18 -4.50
CA GLY A 766 7.01 -31.71 -3.25
C GLY A 766 6.06 -32.60 -2.43
N CYS A 767 4.78 -32.74 -2.81
CA CYS A 767 3.88 -33.73 -2.21
C CYS A 767 4.15 -35.12 -2.82
N ILE A 768 5.24 -35.74 -2.40
CA ILE A 768 5.66 -37.03 -2.95
C ILE A 768 5.17 -38.16 -2.03
N CYS A 769 3.86 -38.24 -1.86
CA CYS A 769 3.20 -39.31 -1.10
C CYS A 769 1.78 -39.57 -1.64
N ASN A 770 1.28 -40.80 -1.48
CA ASN A 770 -0.09 -41.11 -1.86
C ASN A 770 -1.09 -40.62 -0.79
N LEU A 771 -1.99 -39.71 -1.20
CA LEU A 771 -3.05 -39.17 -0.35
C LEU A 771 -4.21 -40.16 -0.15
N ARG A 772 -4.36 -41.15 -1.05
CA ARG A 772 -5.42 -42.17 -0.97
C ARG A 772 -5.19 -43.20 0.12
N ASP A 773 -3.97 -43.32 0.62
CA ASP A 773 -3.63 -44.27 1.68
C ASP A 773 -4.47 -44.07 2.95
N MET A 774 -4.91 -42.83 3.23
CA MET A 774 -5.87 -42.53 4.31
C MET A 774 -7.21 -43.23 4.09
N GLU A 775 -7.70 -43.27 2.86
CA GLU A 775 -8.98 -43.88 2.50
C GLU A 775 -8.89 -45.41 2.56
N ASP A 776 -7.78 -45.98 2.11
CA ASP A 776 -7.55 -47.43 2.11
C ASP A 776 -7.35 -47.99 3.53
N ILE A 777 -6.65 -47.25 4.39
CA ILE A 777 -6.58 -47.55 5.83
C ILE A 777 -7.97 -47.46 6.48
N HIS A 778 -8.76 -46.43 6.16
CA HIS A 778 -10.10 -46.27 6.73
C HIS A 778 -11.06 -47.40 6.33
N LYS A 779 -11.02 -47.87 5.07
CA LYS A 779 -11.85 -48.99 4.59
C LYS A 779 -11.58 -50.29 5.37
N ASN A 780 -10.31 -50.53 5.74
CA ASN A 780 -9.88 -51.75 6.38
C ASN A 780 -9.91 -51.72 7.92
N ILE A 781 -10.41 -50.64 8.53
CA ILE A 781 -10.34 -50.41 9.99
C ILE A 781 -11.01 -51.52 10.83
N ASN A 782 -12.03 -52.18 10.27
CA ASN A 782 -12.76 -53.27 10.93
C ASN A 782 -12.08 -54.64 10.77
N ASN A 783 -11.03 -54.75 9.96
CA ASN A 783 -10.29 -56.00 9.73
C ASN A 783 -8.80 -55.81 10.03
N GLN A 784 -8.42 -56.16 11.26
CA GLN A 784 -7.07 -55.98 11.80
C GLN A 784 -5.96 -56.65 10.96
N ASN A 785 -6.25 -57.77 10.30
CA ASN A 785 -5.27 -58.47 9.48
C ASN A 785 -5.04 -57.77 8.14
N GLU A 786 -6.10 -57.26 7.50
CA GLU A 786 -5.96 -56.49 6.25
C GLU A 786 -5.39 -55.10 6.51
N LEU A 787 -5.79 -54.46 7.61
CA LEU A 787 -5.24 -53.19 8.07
C LEU A 787 -3.72 -53.25 8.26
N MET A 788 -3.22 -54.29 8.94
CA MET A 788 -1.78 -54.46 9.15
C MET A 788 -1.03 -54.67 7.84
N LYS A 789 -1.58 -55.48 6.91
CA LYS A 789 -0.96 -55.68 5.58
C LYS A 789 -0.89 -54.37 4.81
N GLU A 790 -1.97 -53.59 4.82
CA GLU A 790 -2.05 -52.31 4.12
C GLU A 790 -1.02 -51.33 4.67
N MET A 791 -0.92 -51.20 5.99
CA MET A 791 0.09 -50.36 6.64
C MET A 791 1.52 -50.79 6.28
N ILE A 792 1.81 -52.09 6.26
CA ILE A 792 3.13 -52.61 5.88
C ILE A 792 3.44 -52.27 4.41
N ASN A 793 2.47 -52.42 3.51
CA ASN A 793 2.64 -52.08 2.10
C ASN A 793 2.92 -50.58 1.91
N ILE A 794 2.15 -49.73 2.58
CA ILE A 794 2.36 -48.27 2.58
C ILE A 794 3.75 -47.93 3.11
N ILE A 795 4.16 -48.51 4.25
CA ILE A 795 5.48 -48.25 4.85
C ILE A 795 6.62 -48.63 3.90
N LYS A 796 6.51 -49.79 3.24
CA LYS A 796 7.51 -50.23 2.25
C LYS A 796 7.60 -49.25 1.09
N PHE A 797 6.44 -48.94 0.48
CA PHE A 797 6.36 -48.03 -0.66
C PHE A 797 6.91 -46.65 -0.33
N ASP A 798 6.46 -46.05 0.78
CA ASP A 798 6.88 -44.72 1.23
C ASP A 798 8.38 -44.69 1.58
N THR A 799 8.92 -45.75 2.17
CA THR A 799 10.36 -45.83 2.52
C THR A 799 11.23 -45.95 1.26
N ASP A 800 10.80 -46.72 0.26
CA ASP A 800 11.51 -46.85 -1.01
C ASP A 800 11.42 -45.56 -1.83
N GLN A 801 10.27 -44.89 -1.79
CA GLN A 801 10.06 -43.57 -2.40
C GLN A 801 10.94 -42.50 -1.75
N TYR A 802 11.03 -42.48 -0.41
CA TYR A 802 11.91 -41.60 0.36
C TYR A 802 13.40 -41.83 0.04
N ARG A 803 13.82 -43.10 -0.09
CA ARG A 803 15.20 -43.47 -0.49
C ARG A 803 15.53 -42.98 -1.90
N THR A 804 14.60 -43.14 -2.83
CA THR A 804 14.75 -42.71 -4.23
C THR A 804 14.84 -41.18 -4.35
N GLN A 805 14.08 -40.44 -3.54
CA GLN A 805 14.17 -38.97 -3.49
C GLN A 805 15.49 -38.47 -2.94
N LEU A 806 15.99 -39.06 -1.85
CA LEU A 806 17.31 -38.72 -1.31
C LEU A 806 18.41 -38.95 -2.35
N GLN A 807 18.30 -40.01 -3.16
CA GLN A 807 19.20 -40.28 -4.27
C GLN A 807 19.06 -39.27 -5.42
N ASN A 808 17.85 -38.86 -5.77
CA ASN A 808 17.62 -37.85 -6.82
C ASN A 808 18.08 -36.45 -6.39
N ILE A 809 17.88 -36.07 -5.12
CA ILE A 809 18.38 -34.81 -4.54
C ILE A 809 19.92 -34.81 -4.52
N SER A 810 20.53 -35.94 -4.15
CA SER A 810 21.98 -36.15 -4.26
C SER A 810 22.49 -35.96 -5.68
N ASN A 811 21.77 -36.49 -6.67
CA ASN A 811 22.16 -36.40 -8.09
C ASN A 811 21.97 -34.99 -8.66
N SER A 812 20.97 -34.23 -8.20
CA SER A 812 20.72 -32.84 -8.62
C SER A 812 21.66 -31.81 -7.96
N MET A 813 22.32 -32.17 -6.86
CA MET A 813 23.28 -31.33 -6.14
C MET A 813 24.74 -31.59 -6.56
N GLU A 814 24.97 -32.36 -7.64
CA GLU A 814 26.31 -32.81 -8.09
C GLU A 814 27.17 -33.46 -6.99
N ILE A 815 26.54 -33.99 -5.94
CA ILE A 815 27.24 -34.78 -4.94
C ILE A 815 27.47 -36.15 -5.55
N ASN A 816 28.74 -36.53 -5.73
CA ASN A 816 29.12 -37.81 -6.34
C ASN A 816 28.27 -38.95 -5.73
N PRO A 817 27.51 -39.71 -6.53
CA PRO A 817 26.59 -40.74 -6.05
C PRO A 817 27.28 -41.80 -5.18
N LYS A 818 28.59 -42.03 -5.36
CA LYS A 818 29.38 -42.88 -4.47
C LYS A 818 29.52 -42.29 -3.07
N SER A 819 29.59 -40.98 -2.90
CA SER A 819 29.77 -40.31 -1.59
C SER A 819 28.49 -40.27 -0.78
N VAL A 820 27.33 -40.07 -1.41
CA VAL A 820 26.03 -40.17 -0.71
C VAL A 820 25.67 -41.61 -0.44
N LYS A 821 25.93 -42.52 -1.40
CA LYS A 821 25.86 -43.95 -1.14
C LYS A 821 26.81 -44.36 0.00
N THR A 822 28.03 -43.82 0.03
CA THR A 822 28.99 -44.05 1.12
C THR A 822 28.52 -43.42 2.43
N ALA A 823 27.93 -42.23 2.47
CA ALA A 823 27.43 -41.62 3.71
C ALA A 823 26.20 -42.36 4.27
N VAL A 824 25.30 -42.83 3.39
CA VAL A 824 24.13 -43.67 3.72
C VAL A 824 24.57 -45.08 4.12
N ASP A 825 25.55 -45.65 3.44
CA ASP A 825 26.13 -46.96 3.79
C ASP A 825 27.02 -46.84 5.05
N THR A 826 27.68 -45.71 5.31
CA THR A 826 28.46 -45.43 6.53
C THR A 826 27.54 -45.24 7.74
N THR A 827 26.35 -44.65 7.56
CA THR A 827 25.31 -44.61 8.61
C THR A 827 24.66 -45.99 8.83
N LYS A 828 24.64 -46.85 7.80
CA LYS A 828 24.29 -48.28 7.90
C LYS A 828 25.36 -49.10 8.61
N ASP A 829 26.64 -48.76 8.39
CA ASP A 829 27.80 -49.45 8.92
C ASP A 829 28.08 -49.08 10.39
N ILE A 830 27.80 -47.85 10.81
CA ILE A 830 27.83 -47.45 12.24
C ILE A 830 26.80 -48.24 13.07
N VAL A 831 25.75 -48.78 12.45
CA VAL A 831 24.75 -49.66 13.10
C VAL A 831 25.09 -51.16 12.91
N SER A 832 25.99 -51.52 11.99
CA SER A 832 26.31 -52.92 11.66
C SER A 832 27.71 -53.40 12.08
N TYR A 833 28.62 -52.53 12.55
CA TYR A 833 29.91 -52.89 13.15
C TYR A 833 29.82 -53.56 14.54
N GLY A 834 28.72 -54.30 14.77
CA GLY A 834 28.56 -55.25 15.86
C GLY A 834 28.73 -56.73 15.46
N LEU A 835 28.87 -57.12 14.18
CA LEU A 835 28.97 -58.54 13.80
C LEU A 835 29.85 -58.79 12.56
N ALA A 836 31.06 -59.35 12.80
CA ALA A 836 31.93 -60.24 11.98
C ALA A 836 32.07 -59.98 10.45
N GLY A 837 33.23 -59.94 9.78
CA GLY A 837 34.50 -60.64 9.98
C GLY A 837 34.89 -61.39 8.67
N THR A 838 36.04 -61.00 8.08
CA THR A 838 36.92 -61.72 7.11
C THR A 838 36.66 -61.70 5.57
N MET A 839 37.69 -61.19 4.86
CA MET A 839 38.35 -61.63 3.59
C MET A 839 37.48 -61.88 2.32
N GLY A 840 37.82 -61.51 1.09
CA GLY A 840 39.01 -60.93 0.47
C GLY A 840 38.95 -61.11 -1.06
N VAL A 841 39.40 -60.07 -1.77
CA VAL A 841 40.06 -60.02 -3.11
C VAL A 841 39.29 -60.38 -4.39
N ALA A 842 39.34 -59.41 -5.30
CA ALA A 842 38.96 -59.40 -6.70
C ALA A 842 39.56 -60.55 -7.54
N ALA A 843 38.77 -61.11 -8.47
CA ALA A 843 39.17 -61.50 -9.84
C ALA A 843 38.13 -62.39 -10.58
N ILE A 844 36.81 -62.12 -10.47
CA ILE A 844 35.79 -62.70 -11.38
C ILE A 844 34.89 -61.60 -11.95
N GLY A 845 35.49 -60.46 -12.29
CA GLY A 845 34.80 -59.31 -12.88
C GLY A 845 34.52 -59.42 -14.38
N LEU A 846 34.98 -60.48 -15.06
CA LEU A 846 34.93 -60.58 -16.52
C LEU A 846 34.17 -61.80 -17.09
N GLN A 847 33.51 -62.59 -16.24
CA GLN A 847 32.55 -63.63 -16.67
C GLN A 847 31.13 -63.48 -16.06
N ALA A 848 30.92 -62.52 -15.16
CA ALA A 848 29.61 -62.30 -14.52
C ALA A 848 28.65 -61.39 -15.33
N GLY A 849 29.16 -60.64 -16.32
CA GLY A 849 28.35 -59.71 -17.13
C GLY A 849 27.32 -60.41 -18.02
N ASP A 850 27.73 -61.45 -18.74
CA ASP A 850 26.82 -62.20 -19.63
C ASP A 850 25.86 -63.12 -18.87
N PHE A 851 26.25 -63.58 -17.67
CA PHE A 851 25.37 -64.34 -16.78
C PHE A 851 24.32 -63.43 -16.11
N LEU A 852 24.67 -62.20 -15.71
CA LEU A 852 23.71 -61.23 -15.15
C LEU A 852 22.72 -60.74 -16.20
N GLY A 853 23.15 -60.50 -17.45
CA GLY A 853 22.25 -60.05 -18.52
C GLY A 853 21.13 -61.05 -18.82
N LYS A 854 21.47 -62.34 -18.92
CA LYS A 854 20.48 -63.42 -19.10
C LYS A 854 19.59 -63.60 -17.87
N LYS A 855 20.16 -63.57 -16.65
CA LYS A 855 19.38 -63.74 -15.42
C LYS A 855 18.44 -62.57 -15.13
N ILE A 856 18.80 -61.35 -15.54
CA ILE A 856 17.94 -60.15 -15.45
C ILE A 856 16.81 -60.23 -16.48
N GLN A 857 17.08 -60.74 -17.69
CA GLN A 857 16.04 -60.98 -18.72
C GLN A 857 15.08 -62.11 -18.32
N ASP A 858 15.60 -63.17 -17.68
CA ASP A 858 14.80 -64.27 -17.14
C ASP A 858 13.98 -63.82 -15.91
N LEU A 859 14.55 -63.01 -15.01
CA LEU A 859 13.85 -62.39 -13.88
C LEU A 859 12.76 -61.39 -14.33
N TYR A 860 12.99 -60.65 -15.41
CA TYR A 860 11.98 -59.77 -16.02
C TYR A 860 10.81 -60.59 -16.60
N ASN A 861 11.11 -61.70 -17.30
CA ASN A 861 10.09 -62.59 -17.84
C ASN A 861 9.34 -63.42 -16.77
N GLU A 862 9.98 -63.71 -15.63
CA GLU A 862 9.44 -64.51 -14.54
C GLU A 862 8.61 -63.67 -13.54
N PHE A 863 8.98 -62.41 -13.28
CA PHE A 863 8.31 -61.56 -12.28
C PHE A 863 7.40 -60.46 -12.85
N MET A 864 7.74 -59.84 -14.00
CA MET A 864 6.93 -58.72 -14.53
C MET A 864 5.78 -59.20 -15.42
N LYS A 865 5.95 -60.32 -16.14
CA LYS A 865 4.92 -60.87 -17.04
C LYS A 865 3.67 -61.44 -16.34
N PRO A 866 3.74 -62.06 -15.15
CA PRO A 866 2.55 -62.45 -14.39
C PRO A 866 1.82 -61.26 -13.73
N VAL A 867 2.53 -60.16 -13.45
CA VAL A 867 1.97 -58.94 -12.85
C VAL A 867 1.21 -58.11 -13.89
N GLU A 868 1.73 -58.01 -15.12
CA GLU A 868 0.98 -57.44 -16.26
C GLU A 868 -0.27 -58.28 -16.60
N LYS A 869 -0.21 -59.61 -16.46
CA LYS A 869 -1.37 -60.49 -16.68
C LYS A 869 -2.42 -60.41 -15.55
N LYS A 870 -2.04 -60.08 -14.31
CA LYS A 870 -2.96 -59.85 -13.18
C LYS A 870 -3.65 -58.48 -13.23
N LEU A 871 -2.96 -57.44 -13.69
CA LEU A 871 -3.55 -56.11 -13.92
C LEU A 871 -4.64 -56.13 -15.01
N ASP A 872 -4.52 -57.02 -15.99
CA ASP A 872 -5.52 -57.19 -17.07
C ASP A 872 -6.70 -58.11 -16.68
N THR A 873 -6.58 -58.93 -15.61
CA THR A 873 -7.68 -59.77 -15.10
C THR A 873 -8.49 -59.10 -13.97
N SER A 874 -7.91 -58.21 -13.17
CA SER A 874 -8.67 -57.43 -12.18
C SER A 874 -9.59 -56.38 -12.83
N SER A 875 -9.30 -55.95 -14.06
CA SER A 875 -10.18 -55.07 -14.85
C SER A 875 -11.42 -55.79 -15.42
N LYS A 876 -11.46 -57.13 -15.46
CA LYS A 876 -12.57 -57.89 -16.06
C LYS A 876 -13.56 -58.53 -15.08
N ASN A 877 -13.32 -58.46 -13.77
CA ASN A 877 -14.18 -59.09 -12.75
C ASN A 877 -14.87 -58.14 -11.77
N LEU A 878 -14.97 -56.84 -12.08
CA LEU A 878 -15.87 -55.93 -11.35
C LEU A 878 -17.30 -56.03 -11.91
N ASN A 879 -17.94 -57.17 -11.66
CA ASN A 879 -19.40 -57.24 -11.59
C ASN A 879 -19.79 -57.51 -10.13
N ILE A 880 -20.33 -56.46 -9.52
CA ILE A 880 -21.35 -56.43 -8.45
C ILE A 880 -21.04 -57.18 -7.14
N TYR A 881 -20.86 -56.41 -6.07
CA TYR A 881 -21.66 -56.58 -4.85
C TYR A 881 -22.14 -55.18 -4.41
N GLU A 882 -23.41 -54.88 -4.70
CA GLU A 882 -24.12 -53.75 -4.10
C GLU A 882 -24.35 -54.07 -2.62
N ASP A 883 -23.67 -53.36 -1.72
CA ASP A 883 -24.11 -53.21 -0.33
C ASP A 883 -24.98 -51.93 -0.24
N PRO A 884 -26.27 -52.01 0.10
CA PRO A 884 -27.17 -50.86 0.16
C PRO A 884 -26.83 -49.83 1.25
N ASN A 885 -25.87 -50.10 2.15
CA ASN A 885 -25.64 -49.27 3.35
C ASN A 885 -24.41 -48.35 3.30
N ILE A 886 -23.69 -48.24 2.17
CA ILE A 886 -22.58 -47.29 2.03
C ILE A 886 -22.90 -46.28 0.93
N MET A 887 -23.41 -45.09 1.31
CA MET A 887 -23.47 -43.95 0.40
C MET A 887 -22.05 -43.42 0.12
N VAL A 888 -21.42 -43.95 -0.92
CA VAL A 888 -20.21 -43.39 -1.53
C VAL A 888 -20.62 -42.21 -2.44
N PRO A 889 -20.07 -41.00 -2.29
CA PRO A 889 -20.40 -39.88 -3.18
C PRO A 889 -19.99 -40.18 -4.62
N ALA A 890 -20.89 -39.92 -5.58
CA ALA A 890 -20.77 -40.17 -7.03
C ALA A 890 -19.57 -39.51 -7.77
N GLY A 891 -18.61 -38.90 -7.06
CA GLY A 891 -17.41 -38.27 -7.63
C GLY A 891 -16.14 -39.12 -7.61
N ILE A 892 -16.15 -40.30 -6.96
CA ILE A 892 -14.95 -41.12 -6.76
C ILE A 892 -14.58 -41.94 -8.01
N GLU A 893 -15.54 -42.55 -8.71
CA GLU A 893 -15.28 -43.30 -9.96
C GLU A 893 -14.73 -42.44 -11.10
N GLN A 894 -15.10 -41.16 -11.11
CA GLN A 894 -14.70 -40.20 -12.14
C GLN A 894 -13.24 -39.73 -11.89
N CYS A 895 -12.90 -39.47 -10.62
CA CYS A 895 -11.55 -39.16 -10.13
C CYS A 895 -10.54 -40.30 -10.41
N ASP A 896 -10.96 -41.58 -10.32
CA ASP A 896 -10.15 -42.73 -10.72
C ASP A 896 -9.80 -42.73 -12.21
N LYS A 897 -10.76 -42.36 -13.08
CA LYS A 897 -10.53 -42.28 -14.53
C LYS A 897 -9.59 -41.13 -14.91
N GLU A 898 -9.64 -39.98 -14.22
CA GLU A 898 -8.72 -38.86 -14.48
C GLU A 898 -7.29 -39.14 -14.01
N ILE A 899 -7.09 -39.69 -12.81
CA ILE A 899 -5.75 -40.04 -12.32
C ILE A 899 -5.12 -41.12 -13.20
N GLN A 900 -5.89 -42.14 -13.60
CA GLN A 900 -5.44 -43.15 -14.55
C GLN A 900 -5.06 -42.51 -15.90
N LYS A 901 -5.82 -41.53 -16.40
CA LYS A 901 -5.49 -40.78 -17.62
C LYS A 901 -4.23 -39.92 -17.49
N ILE A 902 -3.99 -39.28 -16.34
CA ILE A 902 -2.78 -38.49 -16.09
C ILE A 902 -1.55 -39.42 -16.08
N ILE A 903 -1.63 -40.55 -15.38
CA ILE A 903 -0.57 -41.57 -15.34
C ILE A 903 -0.33 -42.17 -16.75
N LEU A 904 -1.40 -42.41 -17.52
CA LEU A 904 -1.31 -42.92 -18.89
C LEU A 904 -0.73 -41.88 -19.86
N LYS A 905 -1.05 -40.60 -19.65
CA LYS A 905 -0.54 -39.48 -20.45
C LYS A 905 0.95 -39.24 -20.19
N ASP A 906 1.40 -39.27 -18.93
CA ASP A 906 2.82 -39.22 -18.58
C ASP A 906 3.60 -40.40 -19.18
N LYS A 907 3.00 -41.62 -19.17
CA LYS A 907 3.58 -42.79 -19.85
C LYS A 907 3.67 -42.60 -21.37
N LEU A 908 2.62 -42.07 -22.00
CA LEU A 908 2.59 -41.82 -23.45
C LEU A 908 3.54 -40.70 -23.87
N GLU A 909 3.63 -39.60 -23.13
CA GLU A 909 4.57 -38.50 -23.42
C GLU A 909 6.02 -38.96 -23.27
N LYS A 910 6.29 -39.85 -22.30
CA LYS A 910 7.61 -40.47 -22.11
C LYS A 910 7.94 -41.49 -23.21
N GLU A 911 6.99 -42.33 -23.64
CA GLU A 911 7.14 -43.20 -24.81
C GLU A 911 7.27 -42.42 -26.13
N LEU A 912 6.55 -41.31 -26.29
CA LEU A 912 6.61 -40.47 -27.50
C LEU A 912 7.94 -39.72 -27.56
N ALA A 913 8.44 -39.22 -26.42
CA ALA A 913 9.77 -38.62 -26.32
C ALA A 913 10.88 -39.64 -26.59
N GLU A 914 10.77 -40.86 -26.06
CA GLU A 914 11.71 -41.96 -26.35
C GLU A 914 11.64 -42.42 -27.83
N LYS A 915 10.45 -42.42 -28.45
CA LYS A 915 10.26 -42.74 -29.88
C LYS A 915 10.70 -41.61 -30.83
N PHE A 916 10.53 -40.35 -30.45
CA PHE A 916 11.04 -39.21 -31.22
C PHE A 916 12.58 -39.15 -31.18
N VAL A 917 13.20 -39.54 -30.06
CA VAL A 917 14.66 -39.67 -29.93
C VAL A 917 15.22 -40.85 -30.74
N THR A 918 14.43 -41.90 -30.99
CA THR A 918 14.86 -43.09 -31.75
C THR A 918 14.50 -43.08 -33.25
N LEU A 919 13.66 -42.15 -33.72
CA LEU A 919 13.29 -42.01 -35.15
C LEU A 919 14.11 -40.96 -35.92
N GLN A 920 15.06 -40.29 -35.27
CA GLN A 920 15.88 -39.23 -35.89
C GLN A 920 17.36 -39.57 -36.02
N THR A 921 17.66 -40.86 -36.25
CA THR A 921 18.97 -41.34 -36.69
C THR A 921 18.80 -42.50 -37.66
N ASP A 922 18.33 -42.21 -38.86
CA ASP A 922 18.75 -42.88 -40.11
C ASP A 922 17.90 -42.37 -41.27
N ILE A 923 18.52 -41.69 -42.24
CA ILE A 923 18.41 -41.94 -43.68
C ILE A 923 19.40 -41.01 -44.39
N GLN A 924 20.26 -41.64 -45.19
CA GLN A 924 21.37 -41.06 -45.94
C GLN A 924 20.93 -40.21 -47.15
N SER A 925 21.94 -39.57 -47.71
CA SER A 925 21.98 -38.39 -48.57
C SER A 925 22.30 -38.81 -50.01
N ASP A 926 21.46 -39.62 -50.67
CA ASP A 926 21.75 -40.09 -52.03
C ASP A 926 20.60 -40.92 -52.64
N ALA A 927 19.54 -40.24 -53.10
CA ALA A 927 18.75 -40.61 -54.29
C ALA A 927 17.62 -39.59 -54.54
N ILE A 928 17.81 -38.66 -55.47
CA ILE A 928 16.72 -37.97 -56.19
C ILE A 928 16.56 -38.74 -57.51
N PRO A 929 15.36 -39.21 -57.92
CA PRO A 929 14.53 -38.34 -58.76
C PRO A 929 12.99 -38.54 -58.74
N THR A 930 12.32 -37.38 -58.79
CA THR A 930 11.23 -37.00 -59.72
C THR A 930 9.80 -37.55 -59.58
N CYS A 931 8.88 -36.61 -59.85
CA CYS A 931 7.48 -36.71 -60.32
C CYS A 931 6.39 -36.70 -59.22
N VAL A 932 5.60 -35.61 -59.07
CA VAL A 932 4.45 -35.15 -59.92
C VAL A 932 3.26 -36.11 -59.71
N CYS A 933 2.03 -35.76 -59.30
CA CYS A 933 1.12 -34.61 -59.48
C CYS A 933 0.22 -34.51 -58.20
N GLU A 934 -0.16 -33.32 -57.70
CA GLU A 934 -1.37 -32.54 -58.08
C GLU A 934 -2.68 -33.35 -58.07
N LYS A 935 -3.85 -32.93 -57.58
CA LYS A 935 -4.50 -31.71 -57.03
C LYS A 935 -5.87 -32.27 -56.49
N SER A 936 -6.73 -31.63 -55.72
CA SER A 936 -7.22 -30.24 -55.65
C SER A 936 -7.81 -30.04 -54.23
N VAL A 937 -7.54 -28.96 -53.50
CA VAL A 937 -7.94 -27.57 -53.73
C VAL A 937 -9.45 -27.37 -53.77
N ALA A 938 -9.91 -26.64 -52.75
CA ALA A 938 -11.03 -25.72 -52.74
C ALA A 938 -12.40 -26.25 -53.16
N ASP A 939 -13.26 -26.38 -52.15
CA ASP A 939 -14.52 -25.67 -52.22
C ASP A 939 -14.65 -24.81 -50.96
N LYS A 940 -14.90 -23.50 -51.15
CA LYS A 940 -15.00 -22.41 -50.17
C LYS A 940 -13.75 -21.57 -49.87
N VAL A 941 -13.22 -20.95 -50.93
CA VAL A 941 -13.00 -19.50 -50.90
C VAL A 941 -14.16 -18.90 -51.69
N GLU A 942 -15.01 -18.08 -51.08
CA GLU A 942 -15.42 -16.79 -51.66
C GLU A 942 -16.57 -16.12 -50.90
N LYS A 943 -16.27 -14.92 -50.42
CA LYS A 943 -16.90 -13.65 -50.82
C LYS A 943 -16.22 -12.57 -49.98
N THR A 944 -15.49 -11.57 -50.49
CA THR A 944 -15.56 -10.90 -51.79
C THR A 944 -14.36 -9.92 -51.91
N CYS A 945 -13.89 -9.72 -53.14
CA CYS A 945 -13.20 -8.52 -53.66
C CYS A 945 -11.66 -8.37 -53.56
N LEU A 946 -11.00 -8.87 -54.61
CA LEU A 946 -10.04 -8.11 -55.40
C LEU A 946 -10.66 -6.81 -55.96
N LYS A 947 -9.95 -5.68 -55.86
CA LYS A 947 -9.64 -4.79 -57.00
C LYS A 947 -8.72 -3.63 -56.57
N CYS A 948 -7.58 -3.52 -57.27
CA CYS A 948 -6.50 -2.56 -57.08
C CYS A 948 -6.90 -1.09 -57.34
N GLY A 949 -6.27 -0.15 -56.62
CA GLY A 949 -6.29 1.29 -56.91
C GLY A 949 -5.36 2.05 -55.96
N GLY A 950 -4.50 2.91 -56.48
CA GLY A 950 -3.38 3.53 -55.76
C GLY A 950 -3.73 4.67 -54.80
N VAL A 951 -2.71 5.03 -54.01
CA VAL A 951 -2.38 6.36 -53.46
C VAL A 951 -3.55 7.22 -52.91
N LEU A 952 -3.68 7.30 -51.58
CA LEU A 952 -3.90 8.50 -50.73
C LEU A 952 -4.41 8.09 -49.34
N GLY A 953 -3.76 8.59 -48.27
CA GLY A 953 -4.38 8.94 -46.98
C GLY A 953 -4.92 7.83 -46.04
N GLY A 954 -4.22 7.63 -44.92
CA GLY A 954 -4.82 7.29 -43.61
C GLY A 954 -4.80 5.81 -43.16
N GLY A 955 -4.22 5.57 -41.97
CA GLY A 955 -4.65 4.47 -41.08
C GLY A 955 -3.75 3.23 -40.90
N VAL A 956 -2.85 3.28 -39.89
CA VAL A 956 -2.66 2.29 -38.79
C VAL A 956 -2.33 0.79 -39.09
N THR A 957 -1.04 0.45 -38.91
CA THR A 957 -0.43 -0.74 -38.21
C THR A 957 -0.37 -2.14 -38.88
N PRO A 958 0.57 -3.06 -38.49
CA PRO A 958 1.63 -3.49 -39.41
C PRO A 958 1.74 -5.03 -39.58
N ALA A 959 2.37 -5.47 -40.66
CA ALA A 959 3.04 -6.76 -40.67
C ALA A 959 4.38 -6.63 -41.40
N TRP A 960 5.43 -6.90 -40.64
CA TRP A 960 6.82 -6.98 -41.03
C TRP A 960 7.05 -8.10 -42.05
N GLY A 961 7.91 -7.82 -43.03
CA GLY A 961 8.48 -8.85 -43.89
C GLY A 961 9.30 -8.28 -45.03
N LEU A 962 10.45 -7.64 -44.74
CA LEU A 962 11.69 -7.64 -45.55
C LEU A 962 12.70 -6.57 -45.09
N LEU A 963 13.58 -6.95 -44.16
CA LEU A 963 14.97 -6.47 -43.90
C LEU A 963 15.50 -7.46 -42.82
N SER A 964 16.69 -8.07 -42.78
CA SER A 964 17.90 -8.10 -43.60
C SER A 964 18.88 -9.10 -42.95
N GLY A 965 19.58 -9.91 -43.76
CA GLY A 965 20.51 -10.96 -43.32
C GLY A 965 21.90 -10.49 -42.85
N ILE A 966 22.00 -9.42 -42.06
CA ILE A 966 23.29 -8.92 -41.52
C ILE A 966 23.35 -8.93 -39.98
N VAL A 967 22.26 -9.25 -39.28
CA VAL A 967 22.26 -9.35 -37.80
C VAL A 967 22.67 -10.74 -37.28
N TYR A 968 22.56 -11.78 -38.12
CA TYR A 968 22.69 -13.17 -37.66
C TYR A 968 24.15 -13.65 -37.43
N THR A 969 25.13 -13.11 -38.17
CA THR A 969 26.55 -13.53 -38.04
C THR A 969 27.26 -12.88 -36.86
N GLY A 970 26.87 -11.66 -36.47
CA GLY A 970 27.42 -10.96 -35.30
C GLY A 970 26.96 -11.55 -33.96
N TRP A 971 25.69 -11.99 -33.88
CA TRP A 971 25.15 -12.61 -32.66
C TRP A 971 25.73 -14.00 -32.39
N LYS A 972 26.04 -14.78 -33.43
CA LYS A 972 26.66 -16.11 -33.28
C LYS A 972 28.11 -16.01 -32.77
N ALA A 973 28.87 -15.00 -33.24
CA ALA A 973 30.24 -14.77 -32.76
C ALA A 973 30.28 -14.26 -31.31
N ALA A 974 29.37 -13.36 -30.93
CA ALA A 974 29.27 -12.84 -29.57
C ALA A 974 28.84 -13.93 -28.57
N ALA A 975 27.89 -14.79 -28.95
CA ALA A 975 27.43 -15.88 -28.10
C ALA A 975 28.50 -16.96 -27.88
N LEU A 976 29.31 -17.25 -28.91
CA LEU A 976 30.42 -18.20 -28.80
C LEU A 976 31.57 -17.66 -27.91
N ALA A 977 31.81 -16.34 -27.95
CA ALA A 977 32.77 -15.68 -27.07
C ALA A 977 32.32 -15.72 -25.60
N ALA A 978 31.04 -15.38 -25.34
CA ALA A 978 30.45 -15.45 -24.00
C ALA A 978 30.43 -16.88 -23.43
N ALA A 979 30.18 -17.89 -24.27
CA ALA A 979 30.19 -19.29 -23.85
C ALA A 979 31.60 -19.77 -23.42
N LYS A 980 32.66 -19.31 -24.10
CA LYS A 980 34.05 -19.62 -23.74
C LYS A 980 34.49 -18.93 -22.46
N GLU A 981 34.07 -17.69 -22.25
CA GLU A 981 34.35 -16.93 -21.01
C GLU A 981 33.69 -17.60 -19.79
N LEU A 982 32.42 -17.99 -19.91
CA LEU A 982 31.70 -18.72 -18.85
C LEU A 982 32.26 -20.12 -18.57
N ALA A 983 32.86 -20.79 -19.56
CA ALA A 983 33.53 -22.08 -19.36
C ALA A 983 34.90 -21.92 -18.67
N ALA A 984 35.60 -20.81 -18.93
CA ALA A 984 36.84 -20.47 -18.25
C ALA A 984 36.60 -20.15 -16.77
N GLU A 985 35.55 -19.38 -16.45
CA GLU A 985 35.17 -19.08 -15.06
C GLU A 985 34.76 -20.33 -14.27
N ALA A 986 33.94 -21.20 -14.87
CA ALA A 986 33.50 -22.45 -14.22
C ALA A 986 34.67 -23.43 -13.99
N GLY A 987 35.59 -23.56 -14.95
CA GLY A 987 36.80 -24.38 -14.74
C GLY A 987 37.74 -23.78 -13.70
N ALA A 988 37.86 -22.46 -13.61
CA ALA A 988 38.65 -21.81 -12.56
C ALA A 988 38.08 -22.08 -11.15
N ALA A 989 36.75 -22.10 -11.02
CA ALA A 989 36.05 -22.40 -9.77
C ALA A 989 36.24 -23.88 -9.34
N GLU A 990 36.05 -24.83 -10.26
CA GLU A 990 36.23 -26.25 -9.98
C GLU A 990 37.69 -26.59 -9.64
N GLY A 991 38.64 -26.01 -10.37
CA GLY A 991 40.07 -26.17 -10.06
C GLY A 991 40.45 -25.60 -8.70
N ALA A 992 39.88 -24.47 -8.29
CA ALA A 992 40.13 -23.92 -6.96
C ALA A 992 39.59 -24.86 -5.85
N SER A 993 38.41 -25.43 -6.04
CA SER A 993 37.80 -26.40 -5.10
C SER A 993 38.63 -27.67 -4.96
N GLN A 994 38.95 -28.32 -6.08
CA GLN A 994 39.71 -29.57 -6.09
C GLN A 994 41.17 -29.37 -5.64
N GLY A 995 41.78 -28.23 -5.97
CA GLY A 995 43.10 -27.86 -5.49
C GLY A 995 43.15 -27.76 -3.97
N ALA A 996 42.19 -27.06 -3.35
CA ALA A 996 42.13 -26.92 -1.90
C ALA A 996 41.88 -28.27 -1.19
N ALA A 997 41.04 -29.14 -1.76
CA ALA A 997 40.81 -30.49 -1.24
C ALA A 997 42.09 -31.36 -1.32
N ALA A 998 42.82 -31.31 -2.43
CA ALA A 998 44.08 -32.04 -2.59
C ALA A 998 45.17 -31.56 -1.62
N GLY A 999 45.28 -30.25 -1.41
CA GLY A 999 46.17 -29.67 -0.40
C GLY A 999 45.87 -30.16 1.01
N ALA A 1000 44.59 -30.21 1.40
CA ALA A 1000 44.19 -30.72 2.72
C ALA A 1000 44.55 -32.21 2.92
N VAL A 1001 44.35 -33.04 1.89
CA VAL A 1001 44.73 -34.46 1.91
C VAL A 1001 46.24 -34.64 2.07
N GLU A 1002 47.06 -33.83 1.39
CA GLU A 1002 48.52 -33.93 1.48
C GLU A 1002 49.05 -33.49 2.85
N VAL A 1003 48.45 -32.47 3.49
CA VAL A 1003 48.77 -32.10 4.88
C VAL A 1003 48.48 -33.27 5.83
N ILE A 1004 47.30 -33.88 5.73
CA ILE A 1004 46.91 -35.00 6.60
C ILE A 1004 47.86 -36.19 6.41
N LYS A 1005 48.21 -36.51 5.16
CA LYS A 1005 49.17 -37.56 4.83
C LYS A 1005 50.55 -37.27 5.42
N SER A 1006 51.03 -36.03 5.29
CA SER A 1006 52.33 -35.60 5.81
C SER A 1006 52.42 -35.64 7.33
N ILE A 1007 51.31 -35.32 8.03
CA ILE A 1007 51.21 -35.42 9.49
C ILE A 1007 51.30 -36.89 9.93
N LYS A 1008 50.58 -37.79 9.25
CA LYS A 1008 50.60 -39.24 9.52
C LYS A 1008 52.00 -39.82 9.34
N THR A 1009 52.67 -39.50 8.23
CA THR A 1009 53.99 -40.07 7.91
C THR A 1009 55.10 -39.51 8.79
N THR A 1010 55.06 -38.22 9.10
CA THR A 1010 56.15 -37.55 9.82
C THR A 1010 56.05 -37.71 11.33
N PHE A 1011 54.85 -37.64 11.89
CA PHE A 1011 54.63 -37.66 13.34
C PHE A 1011 53.94 -38.93 13.84
N GLY A 1012 53.41 -39.78 12.95
CA GLY A 1012 52.73 -41.02 13.34
C GLY A 1012 51.42 -40.79 14.08
N ILE A 1013 50.71 -39.69 13.75
CA ILE A 1013 49.46 -39.29 14.39
C ILE A 1013 48.29 -39.71 13.49
N GLU A 1014 47.34 -40.48 14.02
CA GLU A 1014 46.14 -40.89 13.29
C GLU A 1014 44.92 -40.00 13.62
N SER A 1015 44.88 -39.45 14.84
CA SER A 1015 43.85 -38.55 15.37
C SER A 1015 44.47 -37.55 16.36
N LEU A 1016 43.85 -36.38 16.52
CA LEU A 1016 44.21 -35.40 17.55
C LEU A 1016 43.08 -35.40 18.59
N GLY A 1017 43.40 -35.80 19.83
CA GLY A 1017 42.37 -36.13 20.82
C GLY A 1017 41.42 -37.24 20.33
N VAL A 1018 40.11 -36.98 20.36
CA VAL A 1018 39.06 -37.92 19.88
C VAL A 1018 38.69 -37.71 18.41
N ASN A 1019 39.25 -36.69 17.76
CA ASN A 1019 38.85 -36.29 16.42
C ASN A 1019 39.84 -36.81 15.36
N PRO A 1020 39.37 -37.47 14.28
CA PRO A 1020 40.22 -37.86 13.17
C PRO A 1020 40.80 -36.62 12.46
N LEU A 1021 42.01 -36.73 11.91
CA LEU A 1021 42.67 -35.59 11.25
C LEU A 1021 41.82 -34.97 10.12
N GLN A 1022 41.02 -35.79 9.43
CA GLN A 1022 40.12 -35.35 8.36
C GLN A 1022 38.98 -34.44 8.83
N SER A 1023 38.57 -34.50 10.10
CA SER A 1023 37.54 -33.59 10.64
C SER A 1023 38.12 -32.27 11.13
N LEU A 1024 39.43 -32.19 11.34
CA LEU A 1024 40.12 -31.02 11.85
C LEU A 1024 40.83 -30.22 10.76
N PHE A 1025 41.38 -30.89 9.75
CA PHE A 1025 42.07 -30.26 8.63
C PHE A 1025 41.30 -30.49 7.33
N ASN A 1026 40.88 -29.41 6.68
CA ASN A 1026 40.06 -29.42 5.47
C ASN A 1026 40.51 -28.33 4.49
N ALA A 1027 39.78 -28.19 3.39
CA ALA A 1027 40.07 -27.24 2.32
C ALA A 1027 40.16 -25.77 2.79
N GLU A 1028 39.57 -25.41 3.93
CA GLU A 1028 39.53 -24.04 4.45
C GLU A 1028 40.70 -23.69 5.37
N ASN A 1029 41.30 -24.69 6.04
CA ASN A 1029 42.26 -24.44 7.12
C ASN A 1029 43.61 -25.16 6.96
N TYR A 1030 43.81 -25.96 5.90
CA TYR A 1030 45.07 -26.69 5.67
C TYR A 1030 46.30 -25.79 5.47
N MET A 1031 46.11 -24.52 5.10
CA MET A 1031 47.20 -23.53 4.97
C MET A 1031 47.59 -22.87 6.30
N ASN A 1032 46.82 -23.09 7.37
CA ASN A 1032 47.08 -22.47 8.66
C ASN A 1032 48.16 -23.24 9.44
N ALA A 1033 49.42 -23.01 9.06
CA ALA A 1033 50.59 -23.64 9.67
C ALA A 1033 50.62 -23.48 11.19
N LYS A 1034 50.19 -22.32 11.71
CA LYS A 1034 50.13 -22.06 13.15
C LYS A 1034 49.14 -23.01 13.84
N PHE A 1035 47.89 -23.05 13.36
CA PHE A 1035 46.85 -23.93 13.89
C PHE A 1035 47.26 -25.41 13.85
N ILE A 1036 47.87 -25.85 12.75
CA ILE A 1036 48.36 -27.23 12.61
C ILE A 1036 49.50 -27.50 13.60
N SER A 1037 50.47 -26.58 13.71
CA SER A 1037 51.62 -26.74 14.61
C SER A 1037 51.23 -26.77 16.09
N GLU A 1038 50.28 -25.93 16.50
CA GLU A 1038 49.75 -25.87 17.86
C GLU A 1038 48.94 -27.13 18.19
N SER A 1039 48.17 -27.64 17.24
CA SER A 1039 47.39 -28.88 17.41
C SER A 1039 48.29 -30.10 17.58
N ILE A 1040 49.34 -30.21 16.76
CA ILE A 1040 50.34 -31.30 16.86
C ILE A 1040 51.15 -31.14 18.15
N HIS A 1041 51.50 -29.92 18.54
CA HIS A 1041 52.22 -29.68 19.80
C HIS A 1041 51.38 -30.03 21.03
N SER A 1042 50.08 -29.70 21.01
CA SER A 1042 49.15 -30.09 22.07
C SER A 1042 49.08 -31.62 22.20
N GLU A 1043 49.02 -32.35 21.09
CA GLU A 1043 49.03 -33.82 21.10
C GLU A 1043 50.38 -34.38 21.61
N PHE A 1044 51.49 -33.72 21.30
CA PHE A 1044 52.80 -34.08 21.83
C PHE A 1044 52.86 -33.95 23.37
N ILE A 1045 52.28 -32.88 23.93
CA ILE A 1045 52.21 -32.68 25.38
C ILE A 1045 51.23 -33.68 26.02
N SER A 1046 50.01 -33.82 25.47
CA SER A 1046 48.96 -34.71 26.01
C SER A 1046 49.39 -36.18 25.98
N SER A 1047 50.21 -36.58 25.01
CA SER A 1047 50.74 -37.93 24.91
C SER A 1047 51.80 -38.27 25.95
N GLY A 1048 52.21 -37.31 26.80
CA GLY A 1048 53.17 -37.50 27.88
C GLY A 1048 54.63 -37.39 27.43
N CYS A 1049 54.90 -36.90 26.22
CA CYS A 1049 56.26 -36.83 25.67
C CYS A 1049 57.17 -35.88 26.44
N GLY A 1050 56.63 -34.90 27.20
CA GLY A 1050 57.41 -33.90 27.95
C GLY A 1050 58.07 -34.38 29.26
N ALA A 1051 57.95 -35.65 29.63
CA ALA A 1051 58.50 -36.17 30.89
C ALA A 1051 60.02 -36.43 30.81
N ILE A 1052 60.80 -35.78 31.68
CA ILE A 1052 62.28 -35.73 31.61
C ILE A 1052 62.96 -37.08 31.89
N LEU A 1053 62.36 -37.97 32.68
CA LEU A 1053 63.06 -39.17 33.20
C LEU A 1053 62.71 -40.49 32.49
N LYS A 1054 61.70 -40.53 31.60
CA LYS A 1054 61.37 -41.66 30.69
C LYS A 1054 60.19 -41.25 29.76
N PRO A 1055 60.43 -40.69 28.57
CA PRO A 1055 59.34 -40.40 27.64
C PRO A 1055 58.67 -41.72 27.16
N PRO A 1056 57.33 -41.75 27.03
CA PRO A 1056 56.62 -42.92 26.54
C PRO A 1056 57.05 -43.27 25.11
N ASN A 1057 57.11 -44.56 24.78
CA ASN A 1057 57.47 -45.06 23.44
C ASN A 1057 56.30 -44.89 22.45
N LYS A 1058 55.89 -43.64 22.21
CA LYS A 1058 54.87 -43.28 21.23
C LYS A 1058 55.53 -42.70 19.96
N PRO A 1059 54.95 -42.94 18.76
CA PRO A 1059 55.50 -42.48 17.48
C PRO A 1059 55.83 -40.97 17.43
N ILE A 1060 54.95 -40.12 17.99
CA ILE A 1060 55.13 -38.67 18.03
C ILE A 1060 56.30 -38.25 18.95
N CYS A 1061 56.50 -38.93 20.09
CA CYS A 1061 57.62 -38.63 20.98
C CYS A 1061 58.95 -38.98 20.31
N THR A 1062 59.02 -40.17 19.69
CA THR A 1062 60.22 -40.66 19.01
C THR A 1062 60.59 -39.81 17.78
N SER A 1063 59.61 -39.42 16.97
CA SER A 1063 59.83 -38.60 15.76
C SER A 1063 60.34 -37.20 16.10
N VAL A 1064 59.75 -36.54 17.11
CA VAL A 1064 60.15 -35.20 17.53
C VAL A 1064 61.52 -35.21 18.21
N TYR A 1065 61.80 -36.13 19.15
CA TYR A 1065 63.10 -36.18 19.84
C TYR A 1065 64.27 -36.57 18.92
N LYS A 1066 64.11 -37.61 18.09
CA LYS A 1066 65.14 -37.97 17.09
C LYS A 1066 65.35 -36.85 16.07
N GLY A 1067 64.27 -36.16 15.70
CA GLY A 1067 64.32 -34.99 14.83
C GLY A 1067 65.13 -33.84 15.43
N ILE A 1068 64.90 -33.50 16.70
CA ILE A 1068 65.66 -32.46 17.41
C ILE A 1068 67.15 -32.85 17.54
N GLU A 1069 67.45 -34.10 17.88
CA GLU A 1069 68.83 -34.60 17.99
C GLU A 1069 69.58 -34.47 16.65
N ALA A 1070 68.95 -34.86 15.53
CA ALA A 1070 69.52 -34.73 14.19
C ALA A 1070 69.71 -33.26 13.75
N THR A 1071 68.87 -32.34 14.24
CA THR A 1071 68.87 -30.93 13.78
C THR A 1071 69.74 -30.01 14.65
N SER A 1072 69.97 -30.36 15.92
CA SER A 1072 70.51 -29.42 16.92
C SER A 1072 72.03 -29.20 16.88
N ARG A 1073 72.86 -30.14 16.39
CA ARG A 1073 74.35 -30.03 16.41
C ARG A 1073 74.92 -29.39 17.71
N GLY A 1074 74.30 -29.63 18.87
CA GLY A 1074 74.70 -29.04 20.16
C GLY A 1074 74.00 -27.73 20.61
N LYS A 1075 73.02 -27.18 19.87
CA LYS A 1075 72.15 -26.06 20.30
C LYS A 1075 70.74 -26.58 20.59
N GLY A 1076 70.30 -26.57 21.85
CA GLY A 1076 68.98 -27.09 22.25
C GLY A 1076 67.82 -26.41 21.51
N VAL A 1077 67.02 -27.18 20.76
CA VAL A 1077 65.81 -26.71 20.05
C VAL A 1077 64.58 -27.17 20.84
N LYS A 1078 63.62 -26.27 21.08
CA LYS A 1078 62.37 -26.63 21.77
C LYS A 1078 61.47 -27.47 20.85
N PRO A 1079 60.72 -28.46 21.37
CA PRO A 1079 59.81 -29.28 20.57
C PRO A 1079 58.81 -28.51 19.70
N ILE A 1080 58.23 -27.42 20.21
CA ILE A 1080 57.28 -26.59 19.46
C ILE A 1080 57.93 -25.91 18.24
N GLU A 1081 59.21 -25.50 18.35
CA GLU A 1081 59.95 -24.86 17.26
C GLU A 1081 60.31 -25.88 16.17
N PHE A 1082 60.64 -27.12 16.55
CA PHE A 1082 60.86 -28.20 15.60
C PHE A 1082 59.58 -28.59 14.86
N ILE A 1083 58.47 -28.76 15.59
CA ILE A 1083 57.16 -29.07 15.01
C ILE A 1083 56.72 -27.96 14.06
N GLY A 1084 56.87 -26.68 14.46
CA GLY A 1084 56.57 -25.53 13.61
C GLY A 1084 57.30 -25.56 12.27
N LYS A 1085 58.63 -25.73 12.26
CA LYS A 1085 59.42 -25.80 11.02
C LYS A 1085 59.03 -26.96 10.11
N LYS A 1086 58.68 -28.11 10.69
CA LYS A 1086 58.23 -29.27 9.91
C LYS A 1086 56.85 -29.02 9.30
N VAL A 1087 55.93 -28.44 10.05
CA VAL A 1087 54.60 -28.06 9.56
C VAL A 1087 54.69 -27.01 8.46
N GLU A 1088 55.57 -26.01 8.56
CA GLU A 1088 55.82 -25.05 7.48
C GLU A 1088 56.23 -25.74 6.18
N THR A 1089 57.10 -26.76 6.27
CA THR A 1089 57.51 -27.55 5.11
C THR A 1089 56.32 -28.34 4.51
N MET A 1090 55.47 -28.91 5.36
CA MET A 1090 54.28 -29.66 4.93
C MET A 1090 53.25 -28.78 4.24
N VAL A 1091 52.99 -27.59 4.80
CA VAL A 1091 52.07 -26.62 4.21
C VAL A 1091 52.59 -26.12 2.86
N SER A 1092 53.92 -25.94 2.72
CA SER A 1092 54.52 -25.60 1.43
C SER A 1092 54.31 -26.70 0.39
N GLN A 1093 54.56 -27.96 0.75
CA GLN A 1093 54.35 -29.10 -0.17
C GLN A 1093 52.88 -29.27 -0.54
N ALA A 1094 51.97 -29.11 0.42
CA ALA A 1094 50.54 -29.16 0.18
C ALA A 1094 50.05 -28.02 -0.72
N LYS A 1095 50.69 -26.84 -0.63
CA LYS A 1095 50.41 -25.71 -1.52
C LYS A 1095 50.80 -26.02 -2.97
N ASP A 1096 51.98 -26.62 -3.18
CA ASP A 1096 52.43 -27.01 -4.51
C ASP A 1096 51.48 -28.06 -5.14
N VAL A 1097 51.03 -29.03 -4.34
CA VAL A 1097 50.03 -30.03 -4.77
C VAL A 1097 48.68 -29.37 -5.08
N ALA A 1098 48.22 -28.43 -4.25
CA ALA A 1098 46.98 -27.70 -4.48
C ALA A 1098 47.02 -26.87 -5.76
N GLU A 1099 48.13 -26.19 -6.04
CA GLU A 1099 48.31 -25.38 -7.26
C GLU A 1099 48.40 -26.24 -8.52
N ALA A 1100 49.08 -27.39 -8.45
CA ALA A 1100 49.16 -28.34 -9.56
C ALA A 1100 47.77 -28.95 -9.89
N THR A 1101 47.04 -29.43 -8.87
CA THR A 1101 45.69 -29.99 -9.05
C THR A 1101 44.71 -28.92 -9.54
N LYS A 1102 44.81 -27.68 -9.04
CA LYS A 1102 44.00 -26.56 -9.53
C LYS A 1102 44.23 -26.30 -11.02
N ALA A 1103 45.48 -26.20 -11.45
CA ALA A 1103 45.80 -25.93 -12.85
C ALA A 1103 45.31 -27.06 -13.78
N GLN A 1104 45.48 -28.31 -13.36
CA GLN A 1104 45.03 -29.47 -14.12
C GLN A 1104 43.50 -29.50 -14.26
N VAL A 1105 42.78 -29.41 -13.15
CA VAL A 1105 41.31 -29.47 -13.14
C VAL A 1105 40.70 -28.27 -13.85
N THR A 1106 41.26 -27.07 -13.69
CA THR A 1106 40.80 -25.89 -14.45
C THR A 1106 40.95 -26.11 -15.95
N SER A 1107 42.07 -26.64 -16.42
CA SER A 1107 42.27 -26.91 -17.85
C SER A 1107 41.28 -27.97 -18.38
N GLU A 1108 41.12 -29.08 -17.67
CA GLU A 1108 40.26 -30.20 -18.09
C GLU A 1108 38.77 -29.80 -18.08
N THR A 1109 38.32 -29.11 -17.05
CA THR A 1109 36.92 -28.68 -16.90
C THR A 1109 36.58 -27.55 -17.86
N THR A 1110 37.47 -26.56 -18.07
CA THR A 1110 37.24 -25.50 -19.05
C THR A 1110 37.17 -26.06 -20.47
N ALA A 1111 38.04 -27.01 -20.85
CA ALA A 1111 37.98 -27.65 -22.16
C ALA A 1111 36.65 -28.40 -22.35
N THR A 1112 36.27 -29.24 -21.37
CA THR A 1112 35.04 -30.03 -21.41
C THR A 1112 33.78 -29.16 -21.53
N LEU A 1113 33.70 -28.08 -20.74
CA LEU A 1113 32.57 -27.15 -20.75
C LEU A 1113 32.54 -26.28 -22.01
N THR A 1114 33.71 -25.95 -22.56
CA THR A 1114 33.80 -25.23 -23.83
C THR A 1114 33.24 -26.08 -24.96
N ASP A 1115 33.58 -27.37 -25.01
CA ASP A 1115 33.06 -28.30 -26.03
C ASP A 1115 31.54 -28.51 -25.88
N LEU A 1116 31.04 -28.68 -24.64
CA LEU A 1116 29.61 -28.82 -24.35
C LEU A 1116 28.81 -27.57 -24.73
N LYS A 1117 29.27 -26.38 -24.37
CA LYS A 1117 28.54 -25.12 -24.61
C LYS A 1117 28.65 -24.64 -26.06
N THR A 1118 29.74 -24.93 -26.75
CA THR A 1118 29.87 -24.59 -28.19
C THR A 1118 29.16 -25.60 -29.08
N GLY A 1119 29.02 -26.87 -28.67
CA GLY A 1119 28.21 -27.88 -29.36
C GLY A 1119 26.71 -27.55 -29.43
N VAL A 1120 26.16 -26.87 -28.41
CA VAL A 1120 24.74 -26.44 -28.37
C VAL A 1120 24.43 -25.31 -29.36
N PHE A 1121 25.43 -24.59 -29.88
CA PHE A 1121 25.24 -23.52 -30.90
C PHE A 1121 25.31 -24.01 -32.36
N TRP A 1122 25.51 -25.32 -32.56
CA TRP A 1122 25.53 -25.98 -33.89
C TRP A 1122 24.42 -27.03 -34.06
N LEU A 1123 23.45 -27.06 -33.14
CA LEU A 1123 22.10 -27.63 -33.30
C LEU A 1123 21.10 -26.47 -33.45
#